data_AF-A0A2E0JYP9-F1
#
_entry.id   AF-A0A2E0JYP9-F1
#
_cell.length_a   1.000
_cell.length_b   1.000
_cell.length_c   1.000
_cell.angle_alpha   90.00
_cell.angle_beta   90.00
_cell.angle_gamma   90.00
#
_symmetry.space_group_name_H-M   'P 1'
#
loop_
_entity.id
_entity.type
_entity.pdbx_description
1 polymer ?
#
loop_
_entity_poly.entity_id
_entity_poly.type
_entity_poly.pdbx_seq_one_letter_code
_entity_poly.pdbx_strand_id
1 'polypeptide(L)'
;MRAFIGTLVFSFFCYPNVLLAETNAPLCQQAGVKVLTDFQGGNINGCEFTPNGRLTISVAPENEPINTSPWYAFRLLADATTDVAVVLDYGNYKHRYTPDFSLDGVNWQTYPAAKLDLNKDKSRAGFSLTVPKGKSVVIAAQPLLTSSHYATWLESLIEQHGVTVSAAGQSVEGRPLWRATTPAKKHTLLLLGRQHPPETTGALALIGFVERLFETDALAKRFRDEVGILLYPLINPDGVDKGYWRHNVQGKDLNREWGLFSQPENRVIDTDVAQWLEKHDTQLIKAIDFHSTHYEVFYTQPDQSAETMPDLLGDWLADFEALMSARFDDFDIRRQVSKNPQVNAAKHYYFTRYGISSTTLEMGDETDRGFIKAYGRAAAESFMSAYFDQLPAEAARDDRPLDLLFKDGLIVDGTGAPPYVGDVGIRDGRLMILPEGHAAKAEAIIEITGKVIAPGFIDIHTHARADLVSPDSALMANYLTQGVSTVVIGNDGDGATRIKKRFDTIFEHGAGTNVAQLVGHASLRRRVMDDTGRPAKRGEIEAMKSILAGALEEGAMGLSTGLFYADGSYATTEEVIELAKVAAAAGAIYESHIRAESSRGVGVHRAVDEVIEIARGAGIPAHIAHIKVLGKGVWGESSNIVGKIVAARADGLAITADQYPWVASSTQLKSAVVSKQYQLGGIEALRERLSDSGKRATLLEDIAINIDRRGGPNSLLLVETEDPQWSGLRLDAIAAALKVQPAEAAARLITEGQARVVSFNMTEDDIKTFMKEPWVATSSDGTDGHPRKFGSFPRKYSAYVRDSDTLSLAEFIRASSGLPADILGLRDRGYLATGMIADVLVLDPKRYQENASFAEWDRLSSGVEHLLVNGRFAIKDGVVTQLRLGQPVTR
;
A
#
# COMPACT_ATOMS: atom_id res chain seq x y z
N MET A 1 -39.98 5.51 -41.26
CA MET A 1 -40.86 4.69 -42.13
C MET A 1 -41.43 3.59 -41.24
N ARG A 2 -42.77 3.50 -41.13
CA ARG A 2 -43.51 2.57 -40.26
C ARG A 2 -43.40 1.11 -40.73
N ALA A 3 -43.69 0.18 -39.78
CA ALA A 3 -44.33 -1.15 -39.92
C ALA A 3 -43.40 -2.37 -39.71
N PHE A 4 -43.78 -3.46 -39.03
CA PHE A 4 -44.82 -3.83 -38.03
C PHE A 4 -44.49 -5.30 -37.64
N ILE A 5 -45.03 -5.80 -36.51
CA ILE A 5 -45.07 -7.20 -35.99
C ILE A 5 -43.91 -7.58 -35.06
N GLY A 6 -44.10 -7.99 -33.79
CA GLY A 6 -45.32 -8.17 -33.01
C GLY A 6 -45.03 -8.68 -31.58
N THR A 7 -45.72 -8.08 -30.61
CA THR A 7 -46.36 -8.70 -29.42
C THR A 7 -45.52 -9.30 -28.27
N LEU A 8 -45.29 -8.51 -27.21
CA LEU A 8 -45.96 -8.71 -25.91
C LEU A 8 -45.96 -7.42 -25.09
N VAL A 9 -47.15 -7.07 -24.63
CA VAL A 9 -47.52 -5.82 -23.96
C VAL A 9 -47.04 -5.86 -22.51
N PHE A 10 -46.26 -4.86 -22.08
CA PHE A 10 -46.23 -4.43 -20.68
C PHE A 10 -46.36 -2.91 -20.65
N SER A 11 -47.63 -2.46 -20.62
CA SER A 11 -47.95 -1.14 -20.06
C SER A 11 -47.61 -1.20 -18.57
N PHE A 12 -46.49 -0.60 -18.18
CA PHE A 12 -46.39 -0.08 -16.83
C PHE A 12 -47.54 0.92 -16.68
N PHE A 13 -48.53 0.56 -15.87
CA PHE A 13 -49.46 1.54 -15.35
C PHE A 13 -48.61 2.58 -14.62
N CYS A 14 -48.42 3.75 -15.23
CA CYS A 14 -48.22 4.97 -14.46
C CYS A 14 -49.35 5.00 -13.44
N TYR A 15 -49.04 4.75 -12.17
CA TYR A 15 -49.80 5.34 -11.08
C TYR A 15 -49.22 6.76 -10.93
N PRO A 16 -49.88 7.79 -11.46
CA PRO A 16 -49.48 9.15 -11.16
C PRO A 16 -49.79 9.38 -9.68
N ASN A 17 -48.79 9.81 -8.90
CA ASN A 17 -49.00 10.54 -7.64
C ASN A 17 -50.12 10.04 -6.72
N VAL A 18 -49.99 8.83 -6.17
CA VAL A 18 -50.73 8.46 -4.95
C VAL A 18 -49.75 7.83 -3.97
N LEU A 19 -48.79 8.64 -3.47
CA LEU A 19 -47.96 8.29 -2.30
C LEU A 19 -48.79 8.23 -0.99
N LEU A 20 -50.05 8.66 -1.03
CA LEU A 20 -50.99 8.67 0.09
C LEU A 20 -52.32 8.10 -0.39
N ALA A 21 -52.74 6.94 0.10
CA ALA A 21 -54.04 6.38 -0.26
C ALA A 21 -55.19 7.36 0.10
N GLU A 22 -56.30 7.31 -0.65
CA GLU A 22 -57.54 7.97 -0.24
C GLU A 22 -58.11 7.28 1.02
N THR A 23 -57.73 7.82 2.17
CA THR A 23 -58.39 7.77 3.48
C THR A 23 -58.68 6.39 4.08
N ASN A 24 -57.78 5.94 4.95
CA ASN A 24 -58.15 5.08 6.09
C ASN A 24 -58.55 5.94 7.30
N ALA A 25 -59.34 5.37 8.20
CA ALA A 25 -59.61 5.99 9.50
C ALA A 25 -58.28 6.20 10.26
N PRO A 26 -58.11 7.34 10.97
CA PRO A 26 -56.90 7.57 11.76
C PRO A 26 -56.76 6.49 12.83
N LEU A 27 -55.53 6.01 13.06
CA LEU A 27 -55.24 5.03 14.10
C LEU A 27 -55.59 5.57 15.49
N CYS A 28 -55.32 6.86 15.71
CA CYS A 28 -55.79 7.63 16.85
C CYS A 28 -55.88 9.11 16.46
N GLN A 29 -56.71 9.86 17.19
CA GLN A 29 -56.86 11.30 16.99
C GLN A 29 -57.26 12.01 18.29
N GLN A 30 -56.78 13.24 18.48
CA GLN A 30 -57.21 14.13 19.56
C GLN A 30 -57.01 15.58 19.12
N ALA A 31 -57.94 16.47 19.52
CA ALA A 31 -57.84 17.91 19.30
C ALA A 31 -57.51 18.34 17.84
N GLY A 32 -58.06 17.62 16.85
CA GLY A 32 -57.85 17.92 15.43
C GLY A 32 -56.52 17.44 14.84
N VAL A 33 -55.73 16.64 15.58
CA VAL A 33 -54.52 15.95 15.08
C VAL A 33 -54.85 14.48 14.85
N LYS A 34 -54.51 13.96 13.67
CA LYS A 34 -54.77 12.59 13.20
C LYS A 34 -53.46 11.87 12.90
N VAL A 35 -53.35 10.61 13.33
CA VAL A 35 -52.19 9.74 13.06
C VAL A 35 -52.57 8.66 12.06
N LEU A 36 -51.80 8.54 10.98
CA LEU A 36 -52.11 7.67 9.83
C LEU A 36 -50.85 6.89 9.38
N THR A 37 -51.06 5.68 8.85
CA THR A 37 -50.02 4.80 8.27
C THR A 37 -50.43 4.26 6.89
N ASP A 38 -51.30 4.98 6.19
CA ASP A 38 -51.93 4.61 4.92
C ASP A 38 -51.03 4.84 3.69
N PHE A 39 -49.76 4.46 3.81
CA PHE A 39 -48.74 4.60 2.78
C PHE A 39 -47.72 3.48 2.88
N GLN A 40 -47.00 3.17 1.79
CA GLN A 40 -45.97 2.12 1.80
C GLN A 40 -44.86 2.44 2.81
N GLY A 41 -44.44 1.43 3.57
CA GLY A 41 -43.48 1.57 4.67
C GLY A 41 -44.08 2.15 5.94
N GLY A 42 -45.33 2.65 5.89
CA GLY A 42 -46.08 3.15 7.02
C GLY A 42 -46.46 2.04 7.99
N ASN A 43 -45.89 2.06 9.19
CA ASN A 43 -46.20 1.09 10.24
C ASN A 43 -45.84 1.64 11.62
N ILE A 44 -46.72 1.41 12.58
CA ILE A 44 -46.53 1.60 14.03
C ILE A 44 -47.38 0.54 14.74
N ASN A 45 -47.04 0.16 15.97
CA ASN A 45 -47.79 -0.86 16.71
C ASN A 45 -49.02 -0.28 17.40
N GLY A 46 -49.01 1.03 17.69
CA GLY A 46 -50.13 1.72 18.31
C GLY A 46 -49.85 3.20 18.48
N CYS A 47 -50.90 3.96 18.75
CA CYS A 47 -50.78 5.35 19.15
C CYS A 47 -51.85 5.77 20.16
N GLU A 48 -51.47 6.63 21.09
CA GLU A 48 -52.34 7.12 22.16
C GLU A 48 -52.01 8.57 22.48
N PHE A 49 -53.05 9.41 22.66
CA PHE A 49 -52.88 10.76 23.19
C PHE A 49 -53.11 10.77 24.69
N THR A 50 -52.20 11.38 25.43
CA THR A 50 -52.39 11.64 26.85
C THR A 50 -53.38 12.80 27.07
N PRO A 51 -53.95 12.95 28.28
CA PRO A 51 -54.87 14.05 28.58
C PRO A 51 -54.31 15.46 28.34
N ASN A 52 -52.99 15.63 28.45
CA ASN A 52 -52.28 16.89 28.15
C ASN A 52 -51.88 17.05 26.67
N GLY A 53 -52.37 16.20 25.77
CA GLY A 53 -52.19 16.34 24.31
C GLY A 53 -50.85 15.83 23.76
N ARG A 54 -50.07 15.09 24.55
CA ARG A 54 -48.83 14.45 24.08
C ARG A 54 -49.18 13.14 23.37
N LEU A 55 -48.61 12.93 22.19
CA LEU A 55 -48.80 11.74 21.39
C LEU A 55 -47.74 10.70 21.73
N THR A 56 -48.14 9.51 22.15
CA THR A 56 -47.26 8.36 22.32
C THR A 56 -47.44 7.41 21.13
N ILE A 57 -46.34 6.99 20.51
CA ILE A 57 -46.29 6.01 19.42
C ILE A 57 -45.60 4.76 19.94
N SER A 58 -46.28 3.62 19.94
CA SER A 58 -45.69 2.34 20.31
C SER A 58 -44.93 1.73 19.13
N VAL A 59 -43.68 1.33 19.36
CA VAL A 59 -42.77 0.75 18.37
C VAL A 59 -42.25 -0.59 18.89
N ALA A 60 -42.66 -1.68 18.23
CA ALA A 60 -42.36 -3.05 18.60
C ALA A 60 -42.27 -3.92 17.34
N PRO A 61 -41.52 -5.04 17.38
CA PRO A 61 -41.38 -5.90 16.21
C PRO A 61 -42.68 -6.63 15.85
N GLU A 62 -42.79 -7.04 14.59
CA GLU A 62 -43.86 -7.90 14.10
C GLU A 62 -43.83 -9.32 14.69
N ASN A 63 -42.65 -9.80 15.10
CA ASN A 63 -42.43 -11.12 15.66
C ASN A 63 -41.10 -11.19 16.45
N GLU A 64 -40.91 -12.27 17.21
CA GLU A 64 -39.72 -12.55 18.00
C GLU A 64 -39.28 -14.02 17.81
N PRO A 65 -37.98 -14.36 18.00
CA PRO A 65 -36.86 -13.47 18.32
C PRO A 65 -36.43 -12.61 17.11
N ILE A 66 -35.94 -11.40 17.38
CA ILE A 66 -35.56 -10.44 16.34
C ILE A 66 -34.28 -9.70 16.72
N ASN A 67 -33.47 -9.34 15.72
CA ASN A 67 -32.37 -8.41 15.94
C ASN A 67 -32.91 -6.97 15.96
N THR A 68 -32.51 -6.20 16.97
CA THR A 68 -33.05 -4.87 17.26
C THR A 68 -32.72 -3.85 16.15
N SER A 69 -33.69 -3.56 15.29
CA SER A 69 -33.59 -2.56 14.21
C SER A 69 -34.91 -1.80 14.08
N PRO A 70 -35.21 -0.88 15.01
CA PRO A 70 -36.58 -0.42 15.17
C PRO A 70 -37.12 0.44 14.04
N TRP A 71 -38.02 -0.11 13.23
CA TRP A 71 -38.77 0.61 12.22
C TRP A 71 -40.05 1.24 12.77
N TYR A 72 -40.31 2.46 12.32
CA TYR A 72 -41.60 3.14 12.44
C TYR A 72 -41.75 4.09 11.26
N ALA A 73 -42.97 4.27 10.78
CA ALA A 73 -43.31 5.39 9.91
C ALA A 73 -44.81 5.70 10.03
N PHE A 74 -45.13 6.97 10.22
CA PHE A 74 -46.49 7.46 10.33
C PHE A 74 -46.56 8.89 9.80
N ARG A 75 -47.76 9.39 9.53
CA ARG A 75 -47.97 10.79 9.18
C ARG A 75 -48.96 11.45 10.12
N LEU A 76 -48.66 12.70 10.45
CA LEU A 76 -49.52 13.57 11.25
C LEU A 76 -50.26 14.53 10.32
N LEU A 77 -51.57 14.60 10.46
CA LEU A 77 -52.41 15.59 9.78
C LEU A 77 -53.14 16.42 10.84
N ALA A 78 -53.04 17.75 10.75
CA ALA A 78 -53.70 18.65 11.69
C ALA A 78 -54.69 19.60 11.00
N ASP A 79 -55.85 19.78 11.64
CA ASP A 79 -56.93 20.66 11.18
C ASP A 79 -56.58 22.17 11.38
N ALA A 80 -55.56 22.45 12.20
CA ALA A 80 -54.93 23.75 12.41
C ALA A 80 -53.41 23.61 12.55
N THR A 81 -52.64 24.69 12.35
CA THR A 81 -51.19 24.65 12.59
C THR A 81 -50.92 24.49 14.07
N THR A 82 -50.30 23.38 14.46
CA THR A 82 -50.16 22.98 15.86
C THR A 82 -48.79 22.32 16.10
N ASP A 83 -48.18 22.60 17.25
CA ASP A 83 -47.01 21.87 17.73
C ASP A 83 -47.44 20.58 18.41
N VAL A 84 -46.95 19.45 17.92
CA VAL A 84 -47.26 18.12 18.44
C VAL A 84 -46.03 17.56 19.15
N ALA A 85 -46.15 17.33 20.46
CA ALA A 85 -45.15 16.62 21.24
C ALA A 85 -45.35 15.11 21.08
N VAL A 86 -44.36 14.41 20.54
CA VAL A 86 -44.37 12.98 20.22
C VAL A 86 -43.39 12.26 21.14
N VAL A 87 -43.78 11.08 21.62
CA VAL A 87 -42.91 10.13 22.34
C VAL A 87 -42.96 8.80 21.60
N LEU A 88 -41.82 8.32 21.13
CA LEU A 88 -41.67 6.95 20.66
C LEU A 88 -41.42 6.06 21.87
N ASP A 89 -42.26 5.06 22.08
CA ASP A 89 -42.14 4.07 23.15
C ASP A 89 -41.78 2.71 22.58
N TYR A 90 -40.56 2.26 22.88
CA TYR A 90 -39.98 1.02 22.39
C TYR A 90 -40.21 -0.17 23.33
N GLY A 91 -40.90 0.04 24.46
CA GLY A 91 -41.12 -0.99 25.47
C GLY A 91 -39.80 -1.55 26.02
N ASN A 92 -39.50 -2.82 25.73
CA ASN A 92 -38.27 -3.49 26.15
C ASN A 92 -37.07 -3.24 25.22
N TYR A 93 -37.29 -2.56 24.09
CA TYR A 93 -36.27 -2.27 23.10
C TYR A 93 -35.72 -0.85 23.27
N LYS A 94 -34.71 -0.51 22.47
CA LYS A 94 -34.00 0.77 22.56
C LYS A 94 -34.14 1.56 21.29
N HIS A 95 -34.22 2.87 21.44
CA HIS A 95 -34.09 3.83 20.36
C HIS A 95 -32.78 3.62 19.58
N ARG A 96 -32.88 3.69 18.25
CA ARG A 96 -31.76 3.54 17.32
C ARG A 96 -31.65 4.71 16.33
N TYR A 97 -32.77 5.18 15.78
CA TYR A 97 -32.79 6.13 14.68
C TYR A 97 -33.35 7.49 15.07
N THR A 98 -32.58 8.54 14.83
CA THR A 98 -33.07 9.91 14.94
C THR A 98 -34.24 10.11 13.96
N PRO A 99 -35.42 10.61 14.38
CA PRO A 99 -36.57 10.70 13.48
C PRO A 99 -36.29 11.59 12.28
N ASP A 100 -36.54 11.07 11.08
CA ASP A 100 -36.59 11.83 9.85
C ASP A 100 -38.04 12.26 9.58
N PHE A 101 -38.23 13.46 9.02
CA PHE A 101 -39.55 13.96 8.66
C PHE A 101 -39.60 14.65 7.30
N SER A 102 -40.75 14.62 6.65
CA SER A 102 -40.99 15.22 5.33
C SER A 102 -42.40 15.78 5.20
N LEU A 103 -42.54 16.89 4.48
CA LEU A 103 -43.84 17.53 4.16
C LEU A 103 -44.44 17.08 2.83
N ASP A 104 -43.61 16.52 1.94
CA ASP A 104 -43.98 16.12 0.59
C ASP A 104 -43.66 14.64 0.32
N GLY A 105 -43.07 13.93 1.27
CA GLY A 105 -42.64 12.54 1.15
C GLY A 105 -41.36 12.36 0.34
N VAL A 106 -40.78 13.43 -0.20
CA VAL A 106 -39.63 13.42 -1.11
C VAL A 106 -38.42 14.09 -0.47
N ASN A 107 -38.61 15.28 0.09
CA ASN A 107 -37.57 16.06 0.75
C ASN A 107 -37.62 15.76 2.25
N TRP A 108 -36.62 15.02 2.73
CA TRP A 108 -36.52 14.58 4.12
C TRP A 108 -35.54 15.44 4.91
N GLN A 109 -35.86 15.67 6.17
CA GLN A 109 -35.04 16.40 7.14
C GLN A 109 -34.88 15.56 8.40
N THR A 110 -33.65 15.43 8.88
CA THR A 110 -33.35 14.76 10.14
C THR A 110 -33.61 15.68 11.31
N TYR A 111 -34.37 15.21 12.29
CA TYR A 111 -34.61 15.96 13.50
C TYR A 111 -33.29 16.22 14.24
N PRO A 112 -33.04 17.42 14.79
CA PRO A 112 -31.76 17.68 15.46
C PRO A 112 -31.57 16.77 16.68
N ALA A 113 -30.60 15.86 16.63
CA ALA A 113 -30.36 14.87 17.68
C ALA A 113 -30.18 15.49 19.08
N ALA A 114 -29.57 16.67 19.17
CA ALA A 114 -29.41 17.42 20.43
C ALA A 114 -30.74 17.89 21.07
N LYS A 115 -31.85 17.88 20.31
CA LYS A 115 -33.19 18.24 20.78
C LYS A 115 -34.06 17.01 21.06
N LEU A 116 -33.52 15.81 20.93
CA LEU A 116 -34.22 14.57 21.22
C LEU A 116 -34.13 14.27 22.72
N ASP A 117 -35.28 14.11 23.37
CA ASP A 117 -35.37 13.77 24.79
C ASP A 117 -35.35 12.25 24.97
N LEU A 118 -34.16 11.69 25.19
CA LEU A 118 -33.98 10.27 25.45
C LEU A 118 -34.02 9.97 26.95
N ASN A 119 -34.86 9.03 27.36
CA ASN A 119 -34.81 8.52 28.72
C ASN A 119 -33.53 7.69 28.98
N LYS A 120 -33.22 7.44 30.26
CA LYS A 120 -31.94 6.87 30.70
C LYS A 120 -31.57 5.54 30.05
N ASP A 121 -32.54 4.66 29.86
CA ASP A 121 -32.36 3.33 29.26
C ASP A 121 -32.58 3.33 27.73
N LYS A 122 -32.95 4.48 27.16
CA LYS A 122 -33.30 4.71 25.75
C LYS A 122 -34.54 3.93 25.29
N SER A 123 -35.41 3.48 26.19
CA SER A 123 -36.70 2.86 25.84
C SER A 123 -37.75 3.86 25.35
N ARG A 124 -37.51 5.17 25.53
CA ARG A 124 -38.38 6.24 25.05
C ARG A 124 -37.59 7.40 24.44
N ALA A 125 -38.13 7.97 23.37
CA ALA A 125 -37.56 9.13 22.68
C ALA A 125 -38.64 10.19 22.43
N GLY A 126 -38.51 11.35 23.06
CA GLY A 126 -39.41 12.49 22.94
C GLY A 126 -38.90 13.55 21.95
N PHE A 127 -39.78 14.10 21.13
CA PHE A 127 -39.49 15.24 20.25
C PHE A 127 -40.76 16.05 19.97
N SER A 128 -40.61 17.23 19.39
CA SER A 128 -41.75 18.07 19.01
C SER A 128 -41.61 18.56 17.56
N LEU A 129 -42.72 18.53 16.81
CA LEU A 129 -42.77 19.04 15.44
C LEU A 129 -44.01 19.92 15.25
N THR A 130 -43.86 20.99 14.47
CA THR A 130 -44.98 21.82 14.02
C THR A 130 -45.62 21.16 12.81
N VAL A 131 -46.92 20.83 12.90
CA VAL A 131 -47.73 20.30 11.80
C VAL A 131 -48.51 21.45 11.16
N PRO A 132 -48.22 21.86 9.91
CA PRO A 132 -48.96 22.95 9.26
C PRO A 132 -50.41 22.56 8.95
N LYS A 133 -51.34 23.51 9.09
CA LYS A 133 -52.75 23.31 8.75
C LYS A 133 -52.93 22.69 7.36
N GLY A 134 -53.64 21.57 7.29
CA GLY A 134 -54.01 20.91 6.03
C GLY A 134 -52.84 20.26 5.27
N LYS A 135 -51.64 20.20 5.86
CA LYS A 135 -50.50 19.44 5.33
C LYS A 135 -50.23 18.24 6.21
N SER A 136 -49.85 17.13 5.59
CA SER A 136 -49.33 15.98 6.33
C SER A 136 -47.84 16.16 6.58
N VAL A 137 -47.37 15.83 7.78
CA VAL A 137 -45.95 15.63 8.06
C VAL A 137 -45.74 14.13 8.20
N VAL A 138 -44.97 13.52 7.31
CA VAL A 138 -44.54 12.12 7.44
C VAL A 138 -43.33 12.10 8.36
N ILE A 139 -43.32 11.17 9.32
CA ILE A 139 -42.23 10.92 10.25
C ILE A 139 -41.87 9.44 10.15
N ALA A 140 -40.58 9.14 10.03
CA ALA A 140 -40.10 7.77 9.91
C ALA A 140 -38.75 7.58 10.62
N ALA A 141 -38.41 6.32 10.88
CA ALA A 141 -37.10 5.93 11.39
C ALA A 141 -35.97 6.38 10.44
N GLN A 142 -36.19 6.21 9.13
CA GLN A 142 -35.34 6.70 8.05
C GLN A 142 -36.24 7.03 6.85
N PRO A 143 -35.75 7.74 5.81
CA PRO A 143 -36.59 8.11 4.69
C PRO A 143 -37.08 6.90 3.93
N LEU A 144 -38.31 7.01 3.47
CA LEU A 144 -38.96 5.91 2.81
C LEU A 144 -38.33 5.66 1.45
N LEU A 145 -37.89 4.43 1.23
CA LEU A 145 -37.40 3.94 -0.06
C LEU A 145 -38.16 2.66 -0.38
N THR A 146 -39.44 2.79 -0.70
CA THR A 146 -40.36 1.65 -0.87
C THR A 146 -40.29 1.04 -2.26
N SER A 147 -41.06 -0.01 -2.53
CA SER A 147 -41.10 -0.65 -3.86
C SER A 147 -41.43 0.33 -4.99
N SER A 148 -42.26 1.36 -4.75
CA SER A 148 -42.55 2.40 -5.74
C SER A 148 -41.35 3.29 -6.06
N HIS A 149 -40.53 3.62 -5.05
CA HIS A 149 -39.30 4.38 -5.26
C HIS A 149 -38.28 3.59 -6.09
N TYR A 150 -38.14 2.28 -5.83
CA TYR A 150 -37.32 1.40 -6.65
C TYR A 150 -37.84 1.28 -8.08
N ALA A 151 -39.15 1.22 -8.29
CA ALA A 151 -39.72 1.20 -9.64
C ALA A 151 -39.34 2.47 -10.43
N THR A 152 -39.51 3.65 -9.84
CA THR A 152 -39.11 4.93 -10.47
C THR A 152 -37.61 4.99 -10.76
N TRP A 153 -36.77 4.51 -9.83
CA TRP A 153 -35.33 4.46 -10.04
C TRP A 153 -34.94 3.46 -11.14
N LEU A 154 -35.59 2.31 -11.21
CA LEU A 154 -35.37 1.33 -12.28
C LEU A 154 -35.79 1.88 -13.65
N GLU A 155 -36.86 2.66 -13.72
CA GLU A 155 -37.27 3.36 -14.95
C GLU A 155 -36.17 4.31 -15.45
N SER A 156 -35.50 5.05 -14.55
CA SER A 156 -34.40 5.93 -14.96
C SER A 156 -33.17 5.16 -15.46
N LEU A 157 -33.00 3.89 -15.06
CA LEU A 157 -31.96 3.02 -15.61
C LEU A 157 -32.30 2.49 -17.01
N ILE A 158 -33.58 2.31 -17.34
CA ILE A 158 -34.01 1.87 -18.69
C ILE A 158 -33.63 2.89 -19.77
N GLU A 159 -33.56 4.18 -19.41
CA GLU A 159 -33.12 5.23 -20.33
C GLU A 159 -31.63 5.10 -20.72
N GLN A 160 -30.86 4.28 -20.01
CA GLN A 160 -29.45 4.00 -20.33
C GLN A 160 -29.33 2.92 -21.41
N HIS A 161 -28.39 3.12 -22.35
CA HIS A 161 -28.18 2.18 -23.44
C HIS A 161 -27.74 0.79 -22.94
N GLY A 162 -28.50 -0.24 -23.31
CA GLY A 162 -28.18 -1.64 -23.01
C GLY A 162 -28.75 -2.19 -21.70
N VAL A 163 -29.56 -1.44 -20.95
CA VAL A 163 -30.19 -1.94 -19.71
C VAL A 163 -31.54 -2.59 -20.01
N THR A 164 -31.76 -3.78 -19.45
CA THR A 164 -33.08 -4.46 -19.45
C THR A 164 -33.56 -4.66 -18.03
N VAL A 165 -34.75 -4.13 -17.72
CA VAL A 165 -35.44 -4.34 -16.44
C VAL A 165 -36.59 -5.33 -16.65
N SER A 166 -36.65 -6.35 -15.80
CA SER A 166 -37.66 -7.42 -15.86
C SER A 166 -37.90 -8.00 -14.46
N ALA A 167 -39.04 -8.64 -14.22
CA ALA A 167 -39.24 -9.41 -12.99
C ALA A 167 -38.55 -10.78 -13.12
N ALA A 168 -37.70 -11.15 -12.16
CA ALA A 168 -37.13 -12.49 -12.07
C ALA A 168 -38.14 -13.50 -11.46
N GLY A 169 -39.09 -13.01 -10.68
CA GLY A 169 -40.20 -13.77 -10.13
C GLY A 169 -41.02 -12.90 -9.18
N GLN A 170 -41.62 -13.52 -8.16
CA GLN A 170 -42.52 -12.84 -7.22
C GLN A 170 -42.20 -13.17 -5.77
N SER A 171 -42.48 -12.22 -4.87
CA SER A 171 -42.43 -12.38 -3.41
C SER A 171 -43.63 -13.18 -2.87
N VAL A 172 -43.68 -13.39 -1.55
CA VAL A 172 -44.80 -14.09 -0.88
C VAL A 172 -46.17 -13.45 -1.15
N GLU A 173 -46.29 -12.12 -1.12
CA GLU A 173 -47.54 -11.40 -1.45
C GLU A 173 -47.70 -11.13 -2.96
N GLY A 174 -46.87 -11.74 -3.82
CA GLY A 174 -46.99 -11.64 -5.27
C GLY A 174 -46.39 -10.37 -5.89
N ARG A 175 -45.61 -9.57 -5.15
CA ARG A 175 -44.92 -8.40 -5.70
C ARG A 175 -43.77 -8.85 -6.59
N PRO A 176 -43.50 -8.15 -7.71
CA PRO A 176 -42.39 -8.49 -8.58
C PRO A 176 -41.04 -8.32 -7.87
N LEU A 177 -40.19 -9.34 -7.99
CA LEU A 177 -38.77 -9.25 -7.65
C LEU A 177 -38.03 -8.72 -8.87
N TRP A 178 -37.85 -7.41 -8.91
CA TRP A 178 -37.23 -6.72 -10.04
C TRP A 178 -35.77 -7.09 -10.21
N ARG A 179 -35.37 -7.22 -11.46
CA ARG A 179 -33.99 -7.43 -11.89
C ARG A 179 -33.64 -6.45 -13.01
N ALA A 180 -32.48 -5.81 -12.90
CA ALA A 180 -31.88 -5.07 -14.01
C ALA A 180 -30.65 -5.83 -14.53
N THR A 181 -30.48 -5.85 -15.85
CA THR A 181 -29.39 -6.56 -16.53
C THR A 181 -28.78 -5.71 -17.63
N THR A 182 -27.49 -5.91 -17.90
CA THR A 182 -26.86 -5.52 -19.17
C THR A 182 -26.72 -6.74 -20.09
N PRO A 183 -26.32 -6.59 -21.37
CA PRO A 183 -26.07 -7.76 -22.21
C PRO A 183 -25.02 -8.65 -21.54
N ALA A 184 -25.25 -9.97 -21.55
CA ALA A 184 -24.30 -10.91 -21.00
C ALA A 184 -22.92 -10.77 -21.67
N LYS A 185 -21.87 -10.92 -20.86
CA LYS A 185 -20.46 -10.86 -21.26
C LYS A 185 -19.73 -12.11 -20.77
N LYS A 186 -18.42 -12.17 -20.96
CA LYS A 186 -17.60 -13.27 -20.43
C LYS A 186 -17.65 -13.32 -18.89
N HIS A 187 -17.68 -12.15 -18.25
CA HIS A 187 -17.76 -12.02 -16.81
C HIS A 187 -19.08 -11.38 -16.37
N THR A 188 -19.54 -11.68 -15.15
CA THR A 188 -20.76 -11.12 -14.57
C THR A 188 -20.52 -10.62 -13.14
N LEU A 189 -20.95 -9.38 -12.87
CA LEU A 189 -21.04 -8.78 -11.55
C LEU A 189 -22.46 -8.93 -11.00
N LEU A 190 -22.60 -9.55 -9.83
CA LEU A 190 -23.86 -9.68 -9.12
C LEU A 190 -23.97 -8.64 -8.00
N LEU A 191 -25.07 -7.87 -8.02
CA LEU A 191 -25.39 -6.87 -6.99
C LEU A 191 -26.73 -7.24 -6.33
N LEU A 192 -26.70 -7.32 -5.00
CA LEU A 192 -27.85 -7.66 -4.16
C LEU A 192 -28.17 -6.49 -3.23
N GLY A 193 -29.45 -6.12 -3.16
CA GLY A 193 -29.91 -5.00 -2.37
C GLY A 193 -31.03 -5.37 -1.42
N ARG A 194 -30.93 -4.83 -0.21
CA ARG A 194 -32.01 -4.66 0.76
C ARG A 194 -32.85 -5.92 1.05
N GLN A 195 -32.34 -6.69 2.00
CA GLN A 195 -32.98 -7.91 2.50
C GLN A 195 -33.78 -7.65 3.77
N HIS A 196 -33.41 -6.63 4.54
CA HIS A 196 -34.20 -6.15 5.68
C HIS A 196 -34.85 -4.79 5.38
N PRO A 197 -36.05 -4.52 5.90
CA PRO A 197 -36.72 -3.25 5.65
C PRO A 197 -35.94 -2.00 6.09
N PRO A 198 -35.26 -1.94 7.26
CA PRO A 198 -34.56 -0.72 7.70
C PRO A 198 -33.25 -0.40 6.99
N GLU A 199 -32.87 -1.12 5.92
CA GLU A 199 -31.55 -0.96 5.27
C GLU A 199 -31.51 0.17 4.24
N THR A 200 -32.01 1.35 4.63
CA THR A 200 -32.12 2.50 3.73
C THR A 200 -30.74 3.04 3.33
N THR A 201 -29.80 3.12 4.26
CA THR A 201 -28.46 3.68 3.98
C THR A 201 -27.63 2.76 3.06
N GLY A 202 -27.73 1.44 3.24
CA GLY A 202 -27.14 0.46 2.33
C GLY A 202 -27.75 0.51 0.94
N ALA A 203 -29.07 0.66 0.86
CA ALA A 203 -29.76 0.83 -0.42
C ALA A 203 -29.36 2.10 -1.16
N LEU A 204 -29.13 3.22 -0.46
CA LEU A 204 -28.61 4.45 -1.05
C LEU A 204 -27.17 4.28 -1.56
N ALA A 205 -26.33 3.53 -0.83
CA ALA A 205 -24.99 3.19 -1.30
C ALA A 205 -25.03 2.33 -2.57
N LEU A 206 -25.95 1.34 -2.65
CA LEU A 206 -26.19 0.55 -3.84
C LEU A 206 -26.61 1.43 -5.03
N ILE A 207 -27.53 2.37 -4.83
CA ILE A 207 -27.97 3.30 -5.88
C ILE A 207 -26.77 4.10 -6.40
N GLY A 208 -25.94 4.67 -5.51
CA GLY A 208 -24.74 5.41 -5.90
C GLY A 208 -23.72 4.54 -6.66
N PHE A 209 -23.53 3.29 -6.23
CA PHE A 209 -22.66 2.31 -6.89
C PHE A 209 -23.15 2.01 -8.32
N VAL A 210 -24.43 1.68 -8.45
CA VAL A 210 -25.07 1.35 -9.74
C VAL A 210 -25.07 2.57 -10.68
N GLU A 211 -25.43 3.76 -10.20
CA GLU A 211 -25.38 4.98 -11.00
C GLU A 211 -23.98 5.21 -11.59
N ARG A 212 -22.93 5.05 -10.77
CA ARG A 212 -21.53 5.17 -11.25
C ARG A 212 -21.22 4.15 -12.33
N LEU A 213 -21.65 2.89 -12.16
CA LEU A 213 -21.42 1.83 -13.16
C LEU A 213 -22.08 2.14 -14.50
N PHE A 214 -23.14 2.96 -14.55
CA PHE A 214 -23.89 3.28 -15.77
C PHE A 214 -23.51 4.61 -16.43
N GLU A 215 -22.54 5.34 -15.89
CA GLU A 215 -22.05 6.58 -16.50
C GLU A 215 -21.36 6.34 -17.85
N THR A 216 -21.19 7.42 -18.61
CA THR A 216 -20.73 7.39 -20.01
C THR A 216 -19.23 7.66 -20.17
N ASP A 217 -18.50 7.82 -19.08
CA ASP A 217 -17.04 7.96 -19.10
C ASP A 217 -16.35 6.66 -19.54
N ALA A 218 -15.06 6.80 -19.88
CA ALA A 218 -14.28 5.72 -20.47
C ALA A 218 -14.18 4.49 -19.57
N LEU A 219 -14.04 4.66 -18.25
CA LEU A 219 -13.89 3.53 -17.33
C LEU A 219 -15.19 2.74 -17.25
N ALA A 220 -16.31 3.42 -17.00
CA ALA A 220 -17.60 2.77 -16.86
C ALA A 220 -18.05 2.09 -18.17
N LYS A 221 -17.84 2.74 -19.31
CA LYS A 221 -18.14 2.15 -20.61
C LYS A 221 -17.29 0.90 -20.87
N ARG A 222 -15.97 1.00 -20.68
CA ARG A 222 -15.04 -0.13 -20.85
C ARG A 222 -15.42 -1.30 -19.94
N PHE A 223 -15.77 -1.01 -18.68
CA PHE A 223 -16.20 -2.02 -17.73
C PHE A 223 -17.47 -2.73 -18.20
N ARG A 224 -18.52 -1.99 -18.60
CA ARG A 224 -19.77 -2.58 -19.13
C ARG A 224 -19.59 -3.28 -20.49
N ASP A 225 -18.53 -2.97 -21.23
CA ASP A 225 -18.19 -3.68 -22.46
C ASP A 225 -17.63 -5.08 -22.18
N GLU A 226 -16.99 -5.31 -21.03
CA GLU A 226 -16.36 -6.58 -20.62
C GLU A 226 -17.15 -7.37 -19.57
N VAL A 227 -17.97 -6.68 -18.77
CA VAL A 227 -18.68 -7.27 -17.62
C VAL A 227 -20.18 -7.04 -17.73
N GLY A 228 -20.93 -8.14 -17.69
CA GLY A 228 -22.39 -8.14 -17.54
C GLY A 228 -22.78 -7.77 -16.11
N ILE A 229 -23.79 -6.95 -15.93
CA ILE A 229 -24.32 -6.57 -14.62
C ILE A 229 -25.61 -7.33 -14.39
N LEU A 230 -25.73 -7.96 -13.23
CA LEU A 230 -26.92 -8.64 -12.75
C LEU A 230 -27.33 -8.04 -11.39
N LEU A 231 -28.40 -7.25 -11.38
CA LEU A 231 -28.81 -6.46 -10.21
C LEU A 231 -30.19 -6.88 -9.70
N TYR A 232 -30.29 -7.21 -8.41
CA TYR A 232 -31.54 -7.39 -7.67
C TYR A 232 -31.61 -6.35 -6.54
N PRO A 233 -32.24 -5.19 -6.76
CA PRO A 233 -32.06 -4.03 -5.90
C PRO A 233 -32.91 -4.04 -4.63
N LEU A 234 -33.98 -4.84 -4.61
CA LEU A 234 -34.90 -4.98 -3.49
C LEU A 234 -35.35 -6.44 -3.39
N ILE A 235 -34.76 -7.17 -2.44
CA ILE A 235 -35.03 -8.59 -2.24
C ILE A 235 -36.27 -8.81 -1.35
N ASN A 236 -36.57 -7.89 -0.44
CA ASN A 236 -37.72 -7.98 0.48
C ASN A 236 -38.78 -6.89 0.23
N PRO A 237 -39.47 -6.87 -0.93
CA PRO A 237 -40.44 -5.82 -1.25
C PRO A 237 -41.64 -5.83 -0.30
N ASP A 238 -42.08 -7.01 0.16
CA ASP A 238 -43.25 -7.13 1.03
C ASP A 238 -42.97 -6.55 2.43
N GLY A 239 -41.85 -6.94 3.05
CA GLY A 239 -41.47 -6.41 4.36
C GLY A 239 -41.20 -4.91 4.32
N VAL A 240 -40.58 -4.40 3.25
CA VAL A 240 -40.34 -2.96 3.04
C VAL A 240 -41.65 -2.19 2.93
N ASP A 241 -42.57 -2.62 2.07
CA ASP A 241 -43.84 -1.92 1.86
C ASP A 241 -44.77 -2.00 3.08
N LYS A 242 -44.64 -3.04 3.92
CA LYS A 242 -45.37 -3.19 5.18
C LYS A 242 -44.70 -2.47 6.36
N GLY A 243 -43.48 -1.95 6.20
CA GLY A 243 -42.73 -1.30 7.28
C GLY A 243 -42.39 -2.27 8.42
N TYR A 244 -41.87 -3.45 8.12
CA TYR A 244 -41.44 -4.42 9.14
C TYR A 244 -40.09 -4.04 9.76
N TRP A 245 -39.75 -4.57 10.94
CA TRP A 245 -38.46 -4.32 11.58
C TRP A 245 -37.30 -5.02 10.90
N ARG A 246 -37.52 -6.25 10.43
CA ARG A 246 -36.41 -7.07 9.93
C ARG A 246 -36.85 -8.09 8.92
N HIS A 247 -37.91 -8.81 9.22
CA HIS A 247 -38.24 -10.01 8.49
C HIS A 247 -39.07 -9.73 7.24
N ASN A 248 -39.23 -10.74 6.39
CA ASN A 248 -40.29 -10.73 5.38
C ASN A 248 -41.66 -10.97 6.03
N VAL A 249 -42.72 -10.99 5.22
CA VAL A 249 -44.10 -11.22 5.69
C VAL A 249 -44.35 -12.59 6.33
N GLN A 250 -43.46 -13.56 6.16
CA GLN A 250 -43.53 -14.86 6.84
C GLN A 250 -42.70 -14.92 8.14
N GLY A 251 -42.12 -13.80 8.56
CA GLY A 251 -41.29 -13.73 9.77
C GLY A 251 -39.93 -14.40 9.60
N LYS A 252 -39.39 -14.45 8.38
CA LYS A 252 -38.05 -14.97 8.09
C LYS A 252 -37.05 -13.85 7.80
N ASP A 253 -35.83 -14.05 8.30
CA ASP A 253 -34.66 -13.23 8.00
C ASP A 253 -34.06 -13.68 6.67
N LEU A 254 -34.32 -12.93 5.59
CA LEU A 254 -33.85 -13.32 4.25
C LEU A 254 -32.32 -13.36 4.13
N ASN A 255 -31.58 -12.63 4.97
CA ASN A 255 -30.12 -12.68 5.03
C ASN A 255 -29.60 -13.92 5.79
N ARG A 256 -30.50 -14.82 6.23
CA ARG A 256 -30.17 -16.13 6.82
C ARG A 256 -30.74 -17.30 6.00
N GLU A 257 -31.31 -17.01 4.84
CA GLU A 257 -31.97 -17.99 3.96
C GLU A 257 -31.10 -18.44 2.79
N TRP A 258 -29.89 -17.89 2.61
CA TRP A 258 -28.98 -18.30 1.54
C TRP A 258 -28.43 -19.69 1.80
N GLY A 259 -28.68 -20.63 0.88
CA GLY A 259 -28.38 -22.05 1.02
C GLY A 259 -29.55 -22.91 1.53
N LEU A 260 -30.46 -22.34 2.33
CA LEU A 260 -31.70 -23.02 2.76
C LEU A 260 -32.83 -22.85 1.75
N PHE A 261 -32.95 -21.65 1.19
CA PHE A 261 -33.92 -21.28 0.16
C PHE A 261 -35.37 -21.64 0.50
N SER A 262 -35.74 -21.56 1.79
CA SER A 262 -37.11 -21.86 2.23
C SER A 262 -38.09 -20.78 1.77
N GLN A 263 -37.61 -19.54 1.60
CA GLN A 263 -38.39 -18.39 1.15
C GLN A 263 -38.37 -18.24 -0.38
N PRO A 264 -39.49 -17.82 -1.01
CA PRO A 264 -39.56 -17.67 -2.45
C PRO A 264 -38.57 -16.62 -2.97
N GLU A 265 -38.31 -15.55 -2.22
CA GLU A 265 -37.45 -14.44 -2.64
C GLU A 265 -36.02 -14.90 -2.94
N ASN A 266 -35.34 -15.52 -1.96
CA ASN A 266 -33.99 -16.03 -2.16
C ASN A 266 -33.93 -17.15 -3.21
N ARG A 267 -34.94 -18.03 -3.23
CA ARG A 267 -34.98 -19.18 -4.14
C ARG A 267 -35.10 -18.75 -5.60
N VAL A 268 -35.97 -17.78 -5.88
CA VAL A 268 -36.15 -17.20 -7.21
C VAL A 268 -34.85 -16.57 -7.68
N ILE A 269 -34.21 -15.76 -6.82
CA ILE A 269 -32.97 -15.07 -7.18
C ILE A 269 -31.84 -16.08 -7.44
N ASP A 270 -31.63 -17.07 -6.58
CA ASP A 270 -30.58 -18.08 -6.80
C ASP A 270 -30.81 -18.87 -8.10
N THR A 271 -32.06 -19.28 -8.34
CA THR A 271 -32.43 -20.02 -9.56
C THR A 271 -32.18 -19.17 -10.80
N ASP A 272 -32.57 -17.90 -10.76
CA ASP A 272 -32.42 -16.97 -11.88
C ASP A 272 -30.94 -16.61 -12.13
N VAL A 273 -30.13 -16.45 -11.08
CA VAL A 273 -28.66 -16.29 -11.21
C VAL A 273 -28.05 -17.53 -11.85
N ALA A 274 -28.35 -18.73 -11.34
CA ALA A 274 -27.81 -19.98 -11.90
C ALA A 274 -28.19 -20.16 -13.37
N GLN A 275 -29.47 -19.90 -13.72
CA GLN A 275 -29.94 -19.94 -15.10
C GLN A 275 -29.29 -18.88 -15.98
N TRP A 276 -29.04 -17.68 -15.47
CA TRP A 276 -28.35 -16.62 -16.19
C TRP A 276 -26.92 -17.04 -16.55
N LEU A 277 -26.17 -17.56 -15.57
CA LEU A 277 -24.78 -17.99 -15.76
C LEU A 277 -24.70 -19.16 -16.75
N GLU A 278 -25.56 -20.18 -16.59
CA GLU A 278 -25.60 -21.36 -17.46
C GLU A 278 -26.02 -21.00 -18.90
N LYS A 279 -27.09 -20.21 -19.05
CA LYS A 279 -27.64 -19.88 -20.38
C LYS A 279 -26.67 -19.06 -21.24
N HIS A 280 -25.88 -18.19 -20.62
CA HIS A 280 -25.01 -17.26 -21.34
C HIS A 280 -23.54 -17.64 -21.31
N ASP A 281 -23.18 -18.77 -20.69
CA ASP A 281 -21.80 -19.24 -20.55
C ASP A 281 -20.86 -18.14 -20.00
N THR A 282 -21.28 -17.55 -18.89
CA THR A 282 -20.59 -16.42 -18.25
C THR A 282 -20.10 -16.78 -16.86
N GLN A 283 -18.95 -16.25 -16.48
CA GLN A 283 -18.34 -16.46 -15.18
C GLN A 283 -18.77 -15.36 -14.21
N LEU A 284 -19.32 -15.75 -13.07
CA LEU A 284 -19.51 -14.82 -11.96
C LEU A 284 -18.13 -14.41 -11.43
N ILE A 285 -17.86 -13.11 -11.27
CA ILE A 285 -16.55 -12.61 -10.78
C ILE A 285 -16.63 -11.97 -9.39
N LYS A 286 -17.82 -11.51 -8.99
CA LYS A 286 -18.07 -10.90 -7.69
C LYS A 286 -19.56 -10.90 -7.37
N ALA A 287 -19.86 -11.07 -6.08
CA ALA A 287 -21.17 -10.75 -5.51
C ALA A 287 -21.00 -9.68 -4.43
N ILE A 288 -21.75 -8.58 -4.53
CA ILE A 288 -21.75 -7.49 -3.54
C ILE A 288 -23.17 -7.34 -2.98
N ASP A 289 -23.30 -7.46 -1.67
CA ASP A 289 -24.55 -7.43 -0.93
C ASP A 289 -24.60 -6.20 -0.02
N PHE A 290 -25.58 -5.32 -0.24
CA PHE A 290 -25.66 -4.00 0.40
C PHE A 290 -26.63 -4.00 1.57
N HIS A 291 -26.14 -3.61 2.75
CA HIS A 291 -26.85 -3.63 4.02
C HIS A 291 -26.63 -2.34 4.83
N SER A 292 -27.29 -2.22 5.98
CA SER A 292 -27.12 -1.10 6.93
C SER A 292 -26.74 -1.60 8.31
N THR A 293 -25.89 -0.84 9.00
CA THR A 293 -25.42 -1.11 10.35
C THR A 293 -25.07 0.19 11.07
N HIS A 294 -24.36 0.16 12.19
CA HIS A 294 -24.01 1.36 12.94
C HIS A 294 -22.82 2.15 12.40
N TYR A 295 -22.08 1.63 11.43
CA TYR A 295 -20.85 2.21 10.88
C TYR A 295 -20.54 1.64 9.49
N GLU A 296 -19.69 2.31 8.73
CA GLU A 296 -19.21 1.85 7.43
C GLU A 296 -18.31 0.62 7.61
N VAL A 297 -18.64 -0.50 6.98
CA VAL A 297 -17.81 -1.72 7.08
C VAL A 297 -17.95 -2.61 5.85
N PHE A 298 -16.82 -3.17 5.43
CA PHE A 298 -16.76 -4.26 4.47
C PHE A 298 -16.52 -5.58 5.20
N TYR A 299 -17.51 -6.48 5.18
CA TYR A 299 -17.29 -7.86 5.56
C TYR A 299 -16.84 -8.65 4.35
N THR A 300 -15.65 -9.22 4.46
CA THR A 300 -14.93 -9.82 3.33
C THR A 300 -14.55 -11.27 3.66
N GLN A 301 -14.03 -11.98 2.66
CA GLN A 301 -13.17 -13.14 2.88
C GLN A 301 -11.72 -12.69 3.14
N PRO A 302 -10.79 -13.58 3.50
CA PRO A 302 -9.36 -13.27 3.43
C PRO A 302 -8.92 -12.90 2.00
N ASP A 303 -7.87 -12.09 1.86
CA ASP A 303 -7.25 -11.86 0.54
C ASP A 303 -6.71 -13.17 -0.04
N GLN A 304 -6.72 -13.29 -1.37
CA GLN A 304 -6.20 -14.45 -2.11
C GLN A 304 -6.93 -15.76 -1.77
N SER A 305 -8.21 -15.66 -1.37
CA SER A 305 -9.04 -16.82 -1.02
C SER A 305 -10.05 -17.21 -2.10
N ALA A 306 -10.21 -16.40 -3.16
CA ALA A 306 -11.05 -16.78 -4.29
C ALA A 306 -10.38 -17.91 -5.10
N GLU A 307 -11.16 -18.93 -5.45
CA GLU A 307 -10.75 -20.01 -6.37
C GLU A 307 -10.92 -19.58 -7.84
N THR A 308 -11.73 -18.55 -8.07
CA THR A 308 -12.00 -17.97 -9.38
C THR A 308 -11.38 -16.58 -9.49
N MET A 309 -10.59 -16.37 -10.55
CA MET A 309 -10.04 -15.06 -10.90
C MET A 309 -11.08 -14.19 -11.64
N PRO A 310 -10.97 -12.85 -11.54
CA PRO A 310 -10.04 -12.10 -10.69
C PRO A 310 -10.44 -12.11 -9.19
N ASP A 311 -9.47 -12.11 -8.27
CA ASP A 311 -9.73 -11.97 -6.83
C ASP A 311 -9.85 -10.49 -6.41
N LEU A 312 -11.00 -9.89 -6.76
CA LEU A 312 -11.30 -8.46 -6.66
C LEU A 312 -11.52 -7.99 -5.22
N LEU A 313 -10.57 -8.27 -4.33
CA LEU A 313 -10.68 -7.99 -2.91
C LEU A 313 -9.57 -7.07 -2.40
N GLY A 314 -8.30 -7.45 -2.56
CA GLY A 314 -7.17 -6.66 -2.07
C GLY A 314 -7.07 -5.31 -2.76
N ASP A 315 -6.86 -5.32 -4.08
CA ASP A 315 -6.64 -4.11 -4.88
C ASP A 315 -7.86 -3.19 -4.85
N TRP A 316 -9.06 -3.78 -4.97
CA TRP A 316 -10.31 -3.02 -4.91
C TRP A 316 -10.43 -2.19 -3.63
N LEU A 317 -10.17 -2.81 -2.46
CA LEU A 317 -10.35 -2.14 -1.18
C LEU A 317 -9.21 -1.14 -0.91
N ALA A 318 -7.99 -1.42 -1.36
CA ALA A 318 -6.87 -0.48 -1.26
C ALA A 318 -7.13 0.79 -2.09
N ASP A 319 -7.57 0.63 -3.35
CA ASP A 319 -7.92 1.76 -4.22
C ASP A 319 -9.12 2.54 -3.70
N PHE A 320 -10.12 1.83 -3.18
CA PHE A 320 -11.27 2.45 -2.54
C PHE A 320 -10.86 3.32 -1.35
N GLU A 321 -10.01 2.78 -0.47
CA GLU A 321 -9.50 3.49 0.69
C GLU A 321 -8.71 4.73 0.27
N ALA A 322 -7.80 4.61 -0.70
CA ALA A 322 -7.06 5.73 -1.24
C ALA A 322 -7.97 6.83 -1.82
N LEU A 323 -8.99 6.45 -2.59
CA LEU A 323 -9.96 7.40 -3.16
C LEU A 323 -10.78 8.13 -2.09
N MET A 324 -11.17 7.44 -1.02
CA MET A 324 -11.98 8.02 0.04
C MET A 324 -11.15 8.88 1.00
N SER A 325 -9.95 8.43 1.39
CA SER A 325 -9.01 9.22 2.22
C SER A 325 -8.53 10.49 1.51
N ALA A 326 -8.50 10.50 0.18
CA ALA A 326 -8.21 11.73 -0.58
C ALA A 326 -9.37 12.75 -0.60
N ARG A 327 -10.61 12.31 -0.31
CA ARG A 327 -11.82 13.13 -0.39
C ARG A 327 -12.36 13.55 0.98
N PHE A 328 -12.07 12.77 2.02
CA PHE A 328 -12.59 12.97 3.37
C PHE A 328 -11.46 12.81 4.39
N ASP A 329 -11.09 13.92 5.02
CA ASP A 329 -10.16 13.94 6.16
C ASP A 329 -10.73 13.02 7.26
N ASP A 330 -9.90 12.13 7.82
CA ASP A 330 -10.27 11.10 8.82
C ASP A 330 -11.07 9.88 8.33
N PHE A 331 -11.10 9.59 7.02
CA PHE A 331 -11.65 8.33 6.52
C PHE A 331 -10.81 7.11 6.94
N ASP A 332 -11.44 6.13 7.60
CA ASP A 332 -10.87 4.83 7.97
C ASP A 332 -11.78 3.69 7.49
N ILE A 333 -11.25 2.78 6.67
CA ILE A 333 -12.02 1.63 6.18
C ILE A 333 -12.05 0.52 7.24
N ARG A 334 -13.21 0.28 7.83
CA ARG A 334 -13.38 -0.92 8.66
C ARG A 334 -13.50 -2.14 7.76
N ARG A 335 -12.43 -2.91 7.67
CA ARG A 335 -12.42 -4.22 7.02
C ARG A 335 -12.50 -5.33 8.07
N GLN A 336 -13.47 -6.23 7.93
CA GLN A 336 -13.59 -7.39 8.82
C GLN A 336 -13.63 -8.69 8.02
N VAL A 337 -12.65 -9.55 8.27
CA VAL A 337 -12.69 -10.95 7.83
C VAL A 337 -13.66 -11.69 8.74
N SER A 338 -14.64 -12.37 8.16
CA SER A 338 -15.63 -13.10 8.95
C SER A 338 -15.01 -14.27 9.70
N LYS A 339 -15.19 -14.31 11.03
CA LYS A 339 -14.69 -15.37 11.91
C LYS A 339 -15.58 -16.63 11.94
N ASN A 340 -16.69 -16.65 11.20
CA ASN A 340 -17.67 -17.74 11.25
C ASN A 340 -18.21 -18.11 9.85
N PRO A 341 -17.64 -19.13 9.19
CA PRO A 341 -18.04 -19.56 7.84
C PRO A 341 -19.40 -20.28 7.79
N GLN A 342 -20.06 -20.52 8.93
CA GLN A 342 -21.32 -21.29 9.03
C GLN A 342 -22.60 -20.44 8.96
N VAL A 343 -22.50 -19.15 8.57
CA VAL A 343 -23.68 -18.27 8.51
C VAL A 343 -24.27 -18.30 7.09
N ASN A 344 -25.56 -18.62 6.98
CA ASN A 344 -26.34 -18.69 5.73
C ASN A 344 -26.60 -17.29 5.10
N ALA A 345 -25.54 -16.51 4.88
CA ALA A 345 -25.58 -15.19 4.26
C ALA A 345 -25.09 -15.25 2.81
N ALA A 346 -25.55 -14.32 1.96
CA ALA A 346 -25.24 -14.32 0.52
C ALA A 346 -23.74 -14.40 0.25
N LYS A 347 -22.95 -13.60 0.98
CA LYS A 347 -21.49 -13.55 0.86
C LYS A 347 -20.82 -14.92 1.01
N HIS A 348 -21.25 -15.72 2.00
CA HIS A 348 -20.67 -17.04 2.23
C HIS A 348 -21.18 -18.06 1.22
N TYR A 349 -22.44 -17.94 0.84
CA TYR A 349 -23.07 -18.80 -0.15
C TYR A 349 -22.42 -18.68 -1.53
N TYR A 350 -22.26 -17.46 -2.07
CA TYR A 350 -21.66 -17.24 -3.39
C TYR A 350 -20.16 -17.58 -3.41
N PHE A 351 -19.45 -17.30 -2.32
CA PHE A 351 -18.05 -17.73 -2.15
C PHE A 351 -17.93 -19.27 -2.21
N THR A 352 -18.76 -19.98 -1.44
CA THR A 352 -18.70 -21.46 -1.39
C THR A 352 -19.19 -22.12 -2.68
N ARG A 353 -20.22 -21.56 -3.33
CA ARG A 353 -20.84 -22.18 -4.51
C ARG A 353 -20.07 -21.93 -5.81
N TYR A 354 -19.50 -20.73 -5.95
CA TYR A 354 -18.89 -20.29 -7.22
C TYR A 354 -17.39 -19.98 -7.09
N GLY A 355 -16.80 -20.10 -5.90
CA GLY A 355 -15.37 -19.86 -5.67
C GLY A 355 -14.95 -18.39 -5.83
N ILE A 356 -15.89 -17.44 -5.85
CA ILE A 356 -15.61 -16.01 -6.06
C ILE A 356 -15.45 -15.25 -4.74
N SER A 357 -14.58 -14.24 -4.69
CA SER A 357 -14.62 -13.32 -3.54
C SER A 357 -15.97 -12.60 -3.52
N SER A 358 -16.58 -12.49 -2.34
CA SER A 358 -17.89 -11.88 -2.17
C SER A 358 -17.82 -10.86 -1.05
N THR A 359 -18.70 -9.87 -1.04
CA THR A 359 -18.55 -8.78 -0.07
C THR A 359 -19.90 -8.29 0.41
N THR A 360 -20.05 -8.19 1.73
CA THR A 360 -21.16 -7.45 2.33
C THR A 360 -20.68 -6.05 2.66
N LEU A 361 -21.26 -5.06 2.00
CA LEU A 361 -21.01 -3.64 2.23
C LEU A 361 -22.12 -3.11 3.14
N GLU A 362 -21.78 -2.74 4.37
CA GLU A 362 -22.73 -2.14 5.30
C GLU A 362 -22.44 -0.66 5.48
N MET A 363 -23.52 0.14 5.50
CA MET A 363 -23.46 1.59 5.68
C MET A 363 -24.03 1.99 7.05
N GLY A 364 -23.41 2.97 7.71
CA GLY A 364 -23.89 3.50 8.97
C GLY A 364 -25.31 4.06 8.89
N ASP A 365 -26.10 3.89 9.95
CA ASP A 365 -27.50 4.34 10.01
C ASP A 365 -27.64 5.87 10.00
N GLU A 366 -26.68 6.57 10.61
CA GLU A 366 -26.67 8.03 10.81
C GLU A 366 -25.66 8.73 9.88
N THR A 367 -25.16 8.02 8.87
CA THR A 367 -24.15 8.52 7.94
C THR A 367 -24.73 9.59 7.02
N ASP A 368 -23.96 10.65 6.78
CA ASP A 368 -24.37 11.73 5.88
C ASP A 368 -24.71 11.20 4.48
N ARG A 369 -25.82 11.68 3.91
CA ARG A 369 -26.32 11.18 2.62
C ARG A 369 -25.39 11.51 1.45
N GLY A 370 -24.76 12.69 1.50
CA GLY A 370 -23.75 13.08 0.52
C GLY A 370 -22.56 12.14 0.57
N PHE A 371 -22.11 11.81 1.78
CA PHE A 371 -21.07 10.80 2.01
C PHE A 371 -21.49 9.41 1.52
N ILE A 372 -22.70 8.92 1.83
CA ILE A 372 -23.20 7.61 1.35
C ILE A 372 -23.13 7.53 -0.18
N LYS A 373 -23.58 8.59 -0.88
CA LYS A 373 -23.51 8.64 -2.34
C LYS A 373 -22.06 8.64 -2.84
N ALA A 374 -21.19 9.44 -2.24
CA ALA A 374 -19.77 9.48 -2.59
C ALA A 374 -19.09 8.12 -2.36
N TYR A 375 -19.42 7.44 -1.26
CA TYR A 375 -18.91 6.13 -0.88
C TYR A 375 -19.32 5.06 -1.90
N GLY A 376 -20.61 4.94 -2.22
CA GLY A 376 -21.09 3.98 -3.23
C GLY A 376 -20.43 4.19 -4.59
N ARG A 377 -20.29 5.46 -5.00
CA ARG A 377 -19.64 5.82 -6.27
C ARG A 377 -18.14 5.52 -6.28
N ALA A 378 -17.42 5.84 -5.20
CA ALA A 378 -16.00 5.54 -5.08
C ALA A 378 -15.77 4.02 -5.07
N ALA A 379 -16.63 3.25 -4.38
CA ALA A 379 -16.55 1.80 -4.36
C ALA A 379 -16.75 1.20 -5.76
N ALA A 380 -17.66 1.74 -6.57
CA ALA A 380 -17.82 1.31 -7.96
C ALA A 380 -16.62 1.71 -8.83
N GLU A 381 -16.10 2.93 -8.67
CA GLU A 381 -14.95 3.44 -9.40
C GLU A 381 -13.69 2.57 -9.17
N SER A 382 -13.34 2.31 -7.90
CA SER A 382 -12.22 1.44 -7.57
C SER A 382 -12.47 0.00 -8.00
N PHE A 383 -13.70 -0.50 -7.93
CA PHE A 383 -14.03 -1.86 -8.37
C PHE A 383 -13.77 -2.05 -9.86
N MET A 384 -14.20 -1.09 -10.68
CA MET A 384 -13.98 -1.14 -12.13
C MET A 384 -12.50 -1.07 -12.47
N SER A 385 -11.71 -0.26 -11.76
CA SER A 385 -10.25 -0.19 -11.94
C SER A 385 -9.58 -1.51 -11.56
N ALA A 386 -9.81 -2.00 -10.33
CA ALA A 386 -9.24 -3.25 -9.83
C ALA A 386 -9.57 -4.46 -10.71
N TYR A 387 -10.76 -4.45 -11.34
CA TYR A 387 -11.10 -5.46 -12.34
C TYR A 387 -10.11 -5.51 -13.48
N PHE A 388 -9.71 -4.37 -14.04
CA PHE A 388 -8.73 -4.36 -15.13
C PHE A 388 -7.31 -4.65 -14.67
N ASP A 389 -6.97 -4.34 -13.42
CA ASP A 389 -5.64 -4.56 -12.86
C ASP A 389 -5.38 -6.04 -12.52
N GLN A 390 -6.43 -6.78 -12.17
CA GLN A 390 -6.33 -8.19 -11.77
C GLN A 390 -6.68 -9.21 -12.85
N LEU A 391 -7.20 -8.76 -13.99
CA LEU A 391 -7.33 -9.68 -15.11
C LEU A 391 -5.93 -10.20 -15.49
N PRO A 392 -5.74 -11.52 -15.61
CA PRO A 392 -4.60 -12.04 -16.34
C PRO A 392 -4.57 -11.35 -17.71
N ALA A 393 -3.38 -11.07 -18.22
CA ALA A 393 -3.16 -10.42 -19.52
C ALA A 393 -3.63 -11.26 -20.74
N GLU A 394 -4.72 -12.02 -20.61
CA GLU A 394 -5.26 -12.94 -21.61
C GLU A 394 -6.64 -12.55 -22.16
N ALA A 395 -7.26 -11.42 -21.78
CA ALA A 395 -8.60 -11.08 -22.29
C ALA A 395 -8.85 -9.63 -22.75
N ALA A 396 -7.78 -8.88 -23.04
CA ALA A 396 -7.82 -7.91 -24.13
C ALA A 396 -6.64 -8.28 -25.02
N ARG A 397 -6.90 -8.93 -26.16
CA ARG A 397 -5.91 -8.93 -27.25
C ARG A 397 -5.80 -7.48 -27.72
N ASP A 398 -4.96 -6.73 -27.03
CA ASP A 398 -4.24 -5.65 -27.67
C ASP A 398 -3.32 -6.31 -28.70
N ASP A 399 -3.87 -6.49 -29.91
CA ASP A 399 -3.19 -7.03 -31.08
C ASP A 399 -2.08 -6.09 -31.58
N ARG A 400 -1.89 -4.92 -30.94
CA ARG A 400 -0.70 -4.11 -31.17
C ARG A 400 0.53 -4.96 -30.86
N PRO A 401 1.54 -4.94 -31.74
CA PRO A 401 2.79 -5.60 -31.43
C PRO A 401 3.36 -5.06 -30.11
N LEU A 402 4.04 -5.91 -29.36
CA LEU A 402 4.93 -5.49 -28.28
C LEU A 402 6.01 -4.57 -28.87
N ASP A 403 6.51 -3.62 -28.11
CA ASP A 403 7.64 -2.78 -28.56
C ASP A 403 8.90 -3.66 -28.70
N LEU A 404 9.06 -4.58 -27.74
CA LEU A 404 10.19 -5.50 -27.67
C LEU A 404 9.75 -6.83 -27.06
N LEU A 405 10.31 -7.92 -27.57
CA LEU A 405 10.15 -9.26 -27.03
C LEU A 405 11.53 -9.91 -26.86
N PHE A 406 11.87 -10.25 -25.62
CA PHE A 406 12.99 -11.15 -25.32
C PHE A 406 12.50 -12.58 -25.35
N LYS A 407 13.17 -13.44 -26.13
CA LYS A 407 12.76 -14.84 -26.32
C LYS A 407 13.74 -15.85 -25.75
N ASP A 408 13.18 -16.93 -25.22
CA ASP A 408 13.91 -18.14 -24.82
C ASP A 408 14.98 -17.88 -23.72
N GLY A 409 14.70 -16.95 -22.82
CA GLY A 409 15.58 -16.61 -21.70
C GLY A 409 15.31 -17.48 -20.48
N LEU A 410 16.33 -17.68 -19.64
CA LEU A 410 16.12 -18.19 -18.28
C LEU A 410 15.62 -17.06 -17.39
N ILE A 411 14.31 -17.00 -17.16
CA ILE A 411 13.64 -16.01 -16.33
C ILE A 411 13.94 -16.28 -14.85
N VAL A 412 14.44 -15.25 -14.18
CA VAL A 412 14.61 -15.19 -12.72
C VAL A 412 13.92 -13.92 -12.25
N ASP A 413 12.70 -14.04 -11.77
CA ASP A 413 11.74 -12.94 -11.66
C ASP A 413 11.91 -11.99 -10.47
N GLY A 414 12.91 -12.24 -9.60
CA GLY A 414 13.16 -11.44 -8.40
C GLY A 414 12.37 -11.87 -7.16
N THR A 415 11.49 -12.89 -7.25
CA THR A 415 10.72 -13.42 -6.11
C THR A 415 11.52 -14.39 -5.23
N GLY A 416 12.56 -15.01 -5.80
CA GLY A 416 13.29 -16.12 -5.18
C GLY A 416 12.72 -17.50 -5.56
N ALA A 417 11.68 -17.57 -6.39
CA ALA A 417 11.19 -18.81 -6.95
C ALA A 417 12.21 -19.47 -7.90
N PRO A 418 12.07 -20.79 -8.17
CA PRO A 418 12.93 -21.49 -9.12
C PRO A 418 12.90 -20.84 -10.53
N PRO A 419 14.06 -20.70 -11.19
CA PRO A 419 14.12 -20.18 -12.56
C PRO A 419 13.35 -21.05 -13.56
N TYR A 420 12.81 -20.44 -14.61
CA TYR A 420 12.13 -21.13 -15.72
C TYR A 420 12.48 -20.50 -17.07
N VAL A 421 12.34 -21.26 -18.16
CA VAL A 421 12.58 -20.73 -19.50
C VAL A 421 11.29 -20.09 -20.02
N GLY A 422 11.41 -18.89 -20.60
CA GLY A 422 10.27 -18.22 -21.22
C GLY A 422 10.62 -16.90 -21.88
N ASP A 423 9.56 -16.18 -22.24
CA ASP A 423 9.63 -14.94 -23.01
C ASP A 423 9.16 -13.76 -22.15
N VAL A 424 9.81 -12.60 -22.32
CA VAL A 424 9.46 -11.35 -21.62
C VAL A 424 9.17 -10.27 -22.66
N GLY A 425 7.93 -9.80 -22.67
CA GLY A 425 7.46 -8.72 -23.52
C GLY A 425 7.59 -7.36 -22.85
N ILE A 426 7.72 -6.31 -23.66
CA ILE A 426 7.67 -4.92 -23.23
C ILE A 426 6.70 -4.17 -24.13
N ARG A 427 5.82 -3.37 -23.52
CA ARG A 427 4.88 -2.49 -24.21
C ARG A 427 4.69 -1.21 -23.44
N ASP A 428 4.77 -0.08 -24.13
CA ASP A 428 4.57 1.26 -23.56
C ASP A 428 5.49 1.49 -22.32
N GLY A 429 6.71 0.93 -22.38
CA GLY A 429 7.70 0.99 -21.29
C GLY A 429 7.41 0.10 -20.08
N ARG A 430 6.43 -0.81 -20.16
CA ARG A 430 6.03 -1.73 -19.11
C ARG A 430 6.24 -3.19 -19.48
N LEU A 431 6.47 -4.01 -18.47
CA LEU A 431 6.65 -5.45 -18.57
C LEU A 431 5.36 -6.17 -18.92
N MET A 432 5.50 -7.23 -19.71
CA MET A 432 4.47 -8.21 -20.03
C MET A 432 5.06 -9.61 -19.91
N ILE A 433 4.67 -10.35 -18.89
CA ILE A 433 5.00 -11.78 -18.78
C ILE A 433 4.04 -12.56 -19.66
N LEU A 434 4.59 -13.34 -20.57
CA LEU A 434 3.82 -14.04 -21.59
C LEU A 434 3.66 -15.52 -21.19
N PRO A 435 2.48 -16.10 -21.41
CA PRO A 435 2.28 -17.53 -21.17
C PRO A 435 3.11 -18.37 -22.14
N GLU A 436 3.44 -19.59 -21.73
CA GLU A 436 4.15 -20.55 -22.58
C GLU A 436 3.39 -20.77 -23.90
N GLY A 437 4.11 -20.80 -25.02
CA GLY A 437 3.53 -21.03 -26.34
C GLY A 437 2.70 -19.86 -26.91
N HIS A 438 2.82 -18.65 -26.36
CA HIS A 438 2.14 -17.46 -26.88
C HIS A 438 2.48 -17.16 -28.36
N ALA A 439 1.57 -16.47 -29.05
CA ALA A 439 1.74 -16.02 -30.45
C ALA A 439 1.87 -14.49 -30.57
N ALA A 440 2.47 -13.84 -29.55
CA ALA A 440 2.59 -12.38 -29.52
C ALA A 440 3.47 -11.88 -30.66
N LYS A 441 3.03 -10.80 -31.32
CA LYS A 441 3.85 -10.06 -32.29
C LYS A 441 4.65 -9.00 -31.55
N ALA A 442 5.83 -8.66 -32.05
CA ALA A 442 6.65 -7.57 -31.51
C ALA A 442 7.31 -6.79 -32.65
N GLU A 443 7.55 -5.49 -32.44
CA GLU A 443 8.30 -4.64 -33.37
C GLU A 443 9.77 -5.07 -33.43
N ALA A 444 10.34 -5.44 -32.28
CA ALA A 444 11.66 -6.05 -32.18
C ALA A 444 11.61 -7.36 -31.38
N ILE A 445 12.34 -8.35 -31.87
CA ILE A 445 12.53 -9.64 -31.19
C ILE A 445 14.02 -9.82 -30.95
N ILE A 446 14.40 -10.16 -29.72
CA ILE A 446 15.77 -10.46 -29.33
C ILE A 446 15.79 -11.87 -28.72
N GLU A 447 16.47 -12.79 -29.40
CA GLU A 447 16.70 -14.15 -28.91
C GLU A 447 17.78 -14.11 -27.83
N ILE A 448 17.46 -14.62 -26.64
CA ILE A 448 18.35 -14.63 -25.47
C ILE A 448 18.56 -16.06 -24.94
N THR A 449 18.53 -17.06 -25.83
CA THR A 449 18.81 -18.47 -25.50
C THR A 449 20.09 -18.63 -24.69
N GLY A 450 19.98 -19.29 -23.54
CA GLY A 450 21.11 -19.55 -22.64
C GLY A 450 21.60 -18.33 -21.86
N LYS A 451 20.88 -17.20 -21.92
CA LYS A 451 21.08 -16.01 -21.08
C LYS A 451 20.08 -16.02 -19.91
N VAL A 452 20.41 -15.26 -18.87
CA VAL A 452 19.51 -15.00 -17.74
C VAL A 452 18.78 -13.69 -18.01
N ILE A 453 17.46 -13.66 -17.83
CA ILE A 453 16.67 -12.42 -17.81
C ILE A 453 16.09 -12.21 -16.41
N ALA A 454 16.32 -11.02 -15.87
CA ALA A 454 16.00 -10.65 -14.49
C ALA A 454 15.53 -9.19 -14.42
N PRO A 455 14.97 -8.73 -13.28
CA PRO A 455 14.78 -7.30 -13.06
C PRO A 455 16.13 -6.58 -13.01
N GLY A 456 16.16 -5.31 -13.42
CA GLY A 456 17.30 -4.44 -13.19
C GLY A 456 17.64 -4.37 -11.71
N PHE A 457 18.93 -4.40 -11.37
CA PHE A 457 19.35 -4.41 -9.97
C PHE A 457 19.14 -3.06 -9.30
N ILE A 458 18.86 -3.11 -8.00
CA ILE A 458 18.69 -1.95 -7.14
C ILE A 458 19.85 -1.95 -6.14
N ASP A 459 20.75 -0.98 -6.29
CA ASP A 459 21.83 -0.77 -5.35
C ASP A 459 21.35 0.10 -4.19
N ILE A 460 20.99 -0.57 -3.09
CA ILE A 460 20.36 0.06 -1.93
C ILE A 460 21.32 0.90 -1.06
N HIS A 461 22.63 0.81 -1.30
CA HIS A 461 23.63 1.57 -0.56
C HIS A 461 24.72 2.13 -1.47
N THR A 462 24.62 3.42 -1.80
CA THR A 462 25.62 4.10 -2.64
C THR A 462 26.03 5.46 -2.11
N HIS A 463 27.23 5.88 -2.51
CA HIS A 463 27.73 7.25 -2.34
C HIS A 463 27.87 7.97 -3.69
N ALA A 464 27.00 7.62 -4.65
CA ALA A 464 27.01 8.07 -6.04
C ALA A 464 26.70 9.56 -6.26
N ARG A 465 26.46 10.34 -5.19
CA ARG A 465 26.01 11.74 -5.30
C ARG A 465 26.94 12.59 -6.18
N ALA A 466 28.26 12.43 -6.04
CA ALA A 466 29.22 13.21 -6.82
C ALA A 466 29.16 12.85 -8.31
N ASP A 467 28.94 11.57 -8.63
CA ASP A 467 28.77 11.10 -10.00
C ASP A 467 27.49 11.67 -10.63
N LEU A 468 26.38 11.64 -9.87
CA LEU A 468 25.05 12.04 -10.32
C LEU A 468 24.87 13.55 -10.55
N VAL A 469 25.72 14.40 -9.97
CA VAL A 469 25.66 15.86 -10.19
C VAL A 469 26.70 16.36 -11.19
N SER A 470 27.57 15.47 -11.67
CA SER A 470 28.59 15.79 -12.66
C SER A 470 28.13 15.30 -14.03
N PRO A 471 28.07 16.17 -15.06
CA PRO A 471 27.69 15.73 -16.40
C PRO A 471 28.68 14.72 -16.98
N ASP A 472 29.92 14.64 -16.52
CA ASP A 472 30.91 13.69 -17.06
C ASP A 472 30.69 12.26 -16.56
N SER A 473 30.08 12.09 -15.38
CA SER A 473 29.89 10.79 -14.74
C SER A 473 28.42 10.42 -14.49
N ALA A 474 27.46 11.33 -14.71
CA ALA A 474 26.03 11.08 -14.56
C ALA A 474 25.46 10.01 -15.51
N LEU A 475 26.25 9.51 -16.47
CA LEU A 475 25.90 8.28 -17.20
C LEU A 475 25.88 7.05 -16.28
N MET A 476 26.62 7.07 -15.17
CA MET A 476 26.63 5.98 -14.19
C MET A 476 27.05 4.62 -14.77
N ALA A 477 27.94 4.63 -15.77
CA ALA A 477 28.38 3.41 -16.47
C ALA A 477 28.96 2.35 -15.53
N ASN A 478 29.61 2.77 -14.45
CA ASN A 478 30.14 1.90 -13.40
C ASN A 478 29.04 1.10 -12.68
N TYR A 479 27.81 1.62 -12.59
CA TYR A 479 26.65 0.92 -12.03
C TYR A 479 25.88 0.16 -13.12
N LEU A 480 25.64 0.77 -14.29
CA LEU A 480 24.93 0.13 -15.40
C LEU A 480 25.61 -1.18 -15.84
N THR A 481 26.94 -1.21 -15.93
CA THR A 481 27.70 -2.41 -16.32
C THR A 481 27.69 -3.53 -15.28
N GLN A 482 27.22 -3.24 -14.07
CA GLN A 482 26.91 -4.23 -13.03
C GLN A 482 25.44 -4.72 -13.10
N GLY A 483 24.64 -4.23 -14.05
CA GLY A 483 23.21 -4.55 -14.16
C GLY A 483 22.30 -3.69 -13.28
N VAL A 484 22.85 -2.66 -12.63
CA VAL A 484 22.08 -1.76 -11.74
C VAL A 484 21.27 -0.77 -12.57
N SER A 485 19.95 -0.79 -12.41
CA SER A 485 19.03 0.21 -12.99
C SER A 485 18.71 1.34 -12.02
N THR A 486 18.82 1.10 -10.71
CA THR A 486 18.41 2.05 -9.66
C THR A 486 19.47 2.14 -8.57
N VAL A 487 19.83 3.36 -8.16
CA VAL A 487 20.73 3.61 -7.02
C VAL A 487 20.00 4.35 -5.91
N VAL A 488 20.28 3.99 -4.67
CA VAL A 488 19.86 4.73 -3.48
C VAL A 488 21.03 5.54 -2.96
N ILE A 489 20.83 6.84 -2.76
CA ILE A 489 21.84 7.76 -2.22
C ILE A 489 21.41 8.35 -0.88
N GLY A 490 22.38 8.88 -0.15
CA GLY A 490 22.16 9.52 1.14
C GLY A 490 22.18 8.56 2.32
N ASN A 491 22.79 7.40 2.16
CA ASN A 491 23.08 6.46 3.22
C ASN A 491 24.07 7.03 4.26
N ASP A 492 24.31 6.29 5.34
CA ASP A 492 25.31 6.61 6.36
C ASP A 492 25.13 7.99 7.04
N GLY A 493 23.92 8.56 6.97
CA GLY A 493 23.58 9.85 7.58
C GLY A 493 23.95 11.09 6.76
N ASP A 494 24.49 10.97 5.54
CA ASP A 494 24.90 12.12 4.71
C ASP A 494 23.85 12.60 3.68
N GLY A 495 22.67 11.99 3.66
CA GLY A 495 21.57 12.36 2.77
C GLY A 495 21.11 13.82 2.84
N ALA A 496 20.53 14.32 1.73
CA ALA A 496 20.06 15.70 1.61
C ALA A 496 18.79 15.95 2.43
N THR A 497 18.61 17.18 2.93
CA THR A 497 17.41 17.61 3.68
C THR A 497 16.42 18.44 2.85
N ARG A 498 16.65 18.51 1.53
CA ARG A 498 15.79 19.15 0.52
C ARG A 498 15.84 18.26 -0.71
N ILE A 499 14.90 17.32 -0.77
CA ILE A 499 14.86 16.21 -1.72
C ILE A 499 14.51 16.72 -3.11
N LYS A 500 13.49 17.57 -3.23
CA LYS A 500 13.11 18.14 -4.53
C LYS A 500 14.27 18.92 -5.15
N LYS A 501 14.92 19.78 -4.38
CA LYS A 501 16.11 20.52 -4.85
C LYS A 501 17.25 19.59 -5.26
N ARG A 502 17.43 18.47 -4.53
CA ARG A 502 18.44 17.46 -4.86
C ARG A 502 18.15 16.80 -6.19
N PHE A 503 16.91 16.35 -6.41
CA PHE A 503 16.50 15.78 -7.70
C PHE A 503 16.56 16.79 -8.84
N ASP A 504 16.12 18.03 -8.62
CA ASP A 504 16.25 19.11 -9.62
C ASP A 504 17.72 19.28 -10.08
N THR A 505 18.68 19.17 -9.16
CA THR A 505 20.12 19.28 -9.47
C THR A 505 20.66 18.04 -10.21
N ILE A 506 20.26 16.84 -9.81
CA ILE A 506 20.71 15.59 -10.45
C ILE A 506 20.16 15.50 -11.87
N PHE A 507 18.87 15.78 -12.05
CA PHE A 507 18.19 15.57 -13.32
C PHE A 507 18.28 16.76 -14.28
N GLU A 508 18.93 17.87 -13.89
CA GLU A 508 19.25 18.99 -14.80
C GLU A 508 19.95 18.52 -16.09
N HIS A 509 20.81 17.52 -15.97
CA HIS A 509 21.50 16.88 -17.10
C HIS A 509 21.18 15.40 -17.26
N GLY A 510 20.14 14.91 -16.57
CA GLY A 510 19.73 13.50 -16.52
C GLY A 510 20.70 12.57 -15.77
N ALA A 511 20.25 11.37 -15.44
CA ALA A 511 21.06 10.30 -14.85
C ALA A 511 20.92 8.99 -15.64
N GLY A 512 21.96 8.16 -15.70
CA GLY A 512 21.90 6.83 -16.34
C GLY A 512 20.98 5.86 -15.61
N THR A 513 20.98 5.91 -14.28
CA THR A 513 20.17 5.07 -13.38
C THR A 513 19.03 5.88 -12.78
N ASN A 514 17.94 5.21 -12.39
CA ASN A 514 16.97 5.78 -11.47
C ASN A 514 17.64 6.13 -10.13
N VAL A 515 17.11 7.12 -9.42
CA VAL A 515 17.71 7.62 -8.18
C VAL A 515 16.67 7.75 -7.09
N ALA A 516 16.88 7.04 -5.99
CA ALA A 516 16.15 7.21 -4.73
C ALA A 516 17.03 7.89 -3.68
N GLN A 517 16.44 8.58 -2.70
CA GLN A 517 17.19 9.37 -1.72
C GLN A 517 16.67 9.16 -0.29
N LEU A 518 17.59 8.88 0.63
CA LEU A 518 17.38 8.93 2.08
C LEU A 518 17.73 10.32 2.64
N VAL A 519 17.09 10.72 3.74
CA VAL A 519 17.44 11.94 4.49
C VAL A 519 18.53 11.62 5.49
N GLY A 520 19.62 12.38 5.48
CA GLY A 520 20.76 12.15 6.36
C GLY A 520 20.62 12.78 7.74
N HIS A 521 20.72 11.99 8.79
CA HIS A 521 20.74 12.46 10.18
C HIS A 521 21.89 13.45 10.46
N ALA A 522 23.10 13.21 9.95
CA ALA A 522 24.20 14.16 10.13
C ALA A 522 23.91 15.49 9.42
N SER A 523 23.28 15.45 8.25
CA SER A 523 22.81 16.65 7.54
C SER A 523 21.71 17.40 8.29
N LEU A 524 20.80 16.70 8.98
CA LEU A 524 19.81 17.32 9.87
C LEU A 524 20.49 18.02 11.04
N ARG A 525 21.42 17.33 11.73
CA ARG A 525 22.18 17.90 12.86
C ARG A 525 22.95 19.14 12.43
N ARG A 526 23.72 19.10 11.33
CA ARG A 526 24.47 20.25 10.82
C ARG A 526 23.58 21.44 10.42
N ARG A 527 22.33 21.18 10.03
CA ARG A 527 21.38 22.24 9.64
C ARG A 527 20.75 22.95 10.84
N VAL A 528 20.66 22.28 11.99
CA VAL A 528 19.95 22.77 13.18
C VAL A 528 20.89 23.15 14.31
N MET A 529 22.01 22.44 14.46
CA MET A 529 22.93 22.55 15.58
C MET A 529 24.21 23.27 15.16
N ASP A 530 24.63 24.26 15.95
CA ASP A 530 25.90 24.95 15.76
C ASP A 530 27.12 24.07 16.12
N ASP A 531 26.92 23.12 17.04
CA ASP A 531 27.95 22.16 17.49
C ASP A 531 27.34 20.75 17.57
N THR A 532 27.79 19.87 16.68
CA THR A 532 27.37 18.47 16.61
C THR A 532 28.10 17.56 17.60
N GLY A 533 29.10 18.06 18.34
CA GLY A 533 29.92 17.34 19.32
C GLY A 533 29.24 17.03 20.66
N ARG A 534 27.91 17.07 20.71
CA ARG A 534 27.08 16.88 21.92
C ARG A 534 25.70 16.29 21.58
N PRO A 535 24.95 15.74 22.55
CA PRO A 535 23.54 15.42 22.35
C PRO A 535 22.71 16.63 21.87
N ALA A 536 21.71 16.41 21.02
CA ALA A 536 20.77 17.45 20.62
C ALA A 536 19.84 17.82 21.79
N LYS A 537 19.51 19.10 21.92
CA LYS A 537 18.50 19.59 22.87
C LYS A 537 17.11 19.31 22.31
N ARG A 538 16.10 19.23 23.18
CA ARG A 538 14.70 18.98 22.76
C ARG A 538 14.21 19.88 21.61
N GLY A 539 14.50 21.19 21.67
CA GLY A 539 14.11 22.11 20.58
C GLY A 539 14.83 21.86 19.25
N GLU A 540 16.06 21.35 19.30
CA GLU A 540 16.82 20.97 18.10
C GLU A 540 16.27 19.67 17.51
N ILE A 541 15.87 18.71 18.37
CA ILE A 541 15.19 17.47 17.94
C ILE A 541 13.88 17.81 17.22
N GLU A 542 13.04 18.68 17.80
CA GLU A 542 11.79 19.10 17.15
C GLU A 542 12.01 19.83 15.82
N ALA A 543 13.05 20.66 15.71
CA ALA A 543 13.42 21.29 14.45
C ALA A 543 13.90 20.26 13.40
N MET A 544 14.69 19.26 13.80
CA MET A 544 15.10 18.17 12.90
C MET A 544 13.90 17.32 12.46
N LYS A 545 12.95 17.02 13.36
CA LYS A 545 11.69 16.32 13.05
C LYS A 545 10.87 17.06 11.99
N SER A 546 10.73 18.38 12.13
CA SER A 546 10.02 19.22 11.14
C SER A 546 10.69 19.19 9.77
N ILE A 547 12.03 19.28 9.71
CA ILE A 547 12.76 19.21 8.43
C ILE A 547 12.65 17.81 7.81
N LEU A 548 12.73 16.76 8.62
CA LEU A 548 12.57 15.38 8.16
C LEU A 548 11.17 15.13 7.60
N ALA A 549 10.12 15.58 8.29
CA ALA A 549 8.73 15.47 7.80
C ALA A 549 8.56 16.09 6.41
N GLY A 550 9.01 17.34 6.22
CA GLY A 550 8.95 17.99 4.90
C GLY A 550 9.78 17.27 3.83
N ALA A 551 10.93 16.70 4.18
CA ALA A 551 11.72 15.91 3.24
C ALA A 551 11.04 14.59 2.84
N LEU A 552 10.29 13.96 3.75
CA LEU A 552 9.50 12.76 3.46
C LEU A 552 8.28 13.09 2.58
N GLU A 553 7.65 14.25 2.76
CA GLU A 553 6.61 14.77 1.86
C GLU A 553 7.16 15.06 0.45
N GLU A 554 8.42 15.48 0.34
CA GLU A 554 9.11 15.66 -0.95
C GLU A 554 9.53 14.33 -1.61
N GLY A 555 9.23 13.17 -1.01
CA GLY A 555 9.42 11.84 -1.59
C GLY A 555 10.68 11.09 -1.16
N ALA A 556 11.33 11.47 -0.05
CA ALA A 556 12.43 10.66 0.51
C ALA A 556 11.96 9.25 0.90
N MET A 557 12.85 8.28 0.72
CA MET A 557 12.61 6.87 1.09
C MET A 557 12.66 6.62 2.61
N GLY A 558 13.28 7.52 3.37
CA GLY A 558 13.44 7.35 4.80
C GLY A 558 14.59 8.15 5.40
N LEU A 559 14.97 7.76 6.62
CA LEU A 559 16.03 8.38 7.42
C LEU A 559 17.27 7.47 7.43
N SER A 560 18.45 8.02 7.16
CA SER A 560 19.73 7.33 7.37
C SER A 560 20.49 7.91 8.55
N THR A 561 21.28 7.08 9.23
CA THR A 561 22.19 7.52 10.30
C THR A 561 23.62 7.06 10.10
N GLY A 562 24.53 7.92 10.57
CA GLY A 562 25.97 7.72 10.56
C GLY A 562 26.52 7.67 11.98
N LEU A 563 26.05 6.75 12.82
CA LEU A 563 26.32 6.78 14.27
C LEU A 563 27.79 6.49 14.63
N PHE A 564 28.54 5.94 13.68
CA PHE A 564 29.99 5.79 13.75
C PHE A 564 30.75 7.12 13.56
N TYR A 565 30.23 8.02 12.72
CA TYR A 565 30.92 9.26 12.34
C TYR A 565 30.73 10.37 13.38
N ALA A 566 31.66 11.33 13.41
CA ALA A 566 31.70 12.37 14.44
C ALA A 566 30.36 13.08 14.63
N ASP A 567 29.70 13.52 13.55
CA ASP A 567 28.42 14.24 13.59
C ASP A 567 27.28 13.43 14.23
N GLY A 568 27.18 12.13 13.93
CA GLY A 568 26.13 11.24 14.45
C GLY A 568 26.49 10.57 15.79
N SER A 569 27.78 10.42 16.09
CA SER A 569 28.28 9.62 17.21
C SER A 569 28.00 10.17 18.61
N TYR A 570 27.51 11.41 18.70
CA TYR A 570 27.06 12.07 19.93
C TYR A 570 25.53 12.07 20.09
N ALA A 571 24.78 11.64 19.08
CA ALA A 571 23.34 11.45 19.21
C ALA A 571 23.04 10.33 20.21
N THR A 572 22.04 10.57 21.05
CA THR A 572 21.48 9.54 21.93
C THR A 572 20.57 8.63 21.13
N THR A 573 20.36 7.40 21.62
CA THR A 573 19.36 6.48 21.03
C THR A 573 17.98 7.13 20.98
N GLU A 574 17.59 7.85 22.02
CA GLU A 574 16.31 8.57 22.09
C GLU A 574 16.17 9.64 21.00
N GLU A 575 17.24 10.38 20.69
CA GLU A 575 17.22 11.35 19.58
C GLU A 575 16.90 10.65 18.25
N VAL A 576 17.50 9.49 18.02
CA VAL A 576 17.26 8.70 16.79
C VAL A 576 15.85 8.10 16.80
N ILE A 577 15.36 7.60 17.93
CA ILE A 577 13.98 7.11 18.08
C ILE A 577 12.97 8.20 17.73
N GLU A 578 13.16 9.42 18.23
CA GLU A 578 12.23 10.54 17.97
C GLU A 578 12.19 10.94 16.49
N LEU A 579 13.31 10.87 15.78
CA LEU A 579 13.35 11.09 14.33
C LEU A 579 12.79 9.90 13.55
N ALA A 580 13.10 8.68 13.97
CA ALA A 580 12.60 7.46 13.36
C ALA A 580 11.07 7.36 13.47
N LYS A 581 10.44 7.84 14.56
CA LYS A 581 8.97 7.93 14.66
C LYS A 581 8.35 8.80 13.56
N VAL A 582 9.02 9.87 13.14
CA VAL A 582 8.56 10.72 12.03
C VAL A 582 8.62 9.95 10.71
N ALA A 583 9.71 9.22 10.46
CA ALA A 583 9.82 8.36 9.27
C ALA A 583 8.79 7.22 9.29
N ALA A 584 8.52 6.63 10.46
CA ALA A 584 7.55 5.55 10.63
C ALA A 584 6.12 6.02 10.31
N ALA A 585 5.74 7.21 10.79
CA ALA A 585 4.44 7.79 10.50
C ALA A 585 4.22 8.06 9.00
N ALA A 586 5.31 8.24 8.24
CA ALA A 586 5.28 8.35 6.78
C ALA A 586 5.40 6.99 6.07
N GLY A 587 5.45 5.85 6.77
CA GLY A 587 5.66 4.53 6.14
C GLY A 587 7.04 4.36 5.48
N ALA A 588 8.02 5.16 5.89
CA ALA A 588 9.39 5.14 5.37
C ALA A 588 10.31 4.23 6.21
N ILE A 589 11.53 3.98 5.73
CA ILE A 589 12.53 3.16 6.44
C ILE A 589 13.49 3.96 7.31
N TYR A 590 14.15 3.26 8.23
CA TYR A 590 15.32 3.73 8.95
C TYR A 590 16.56 2.90 8.56
N GLU A 591 17.57 3.54 7.98
CA GLU A 591 18.88 2.94 7.68
C GLU A 591 19.93 3.39 8.69
N SER A 592 20.85 2.50 9.05
CA SER A 592 21.97 2.85 9.93
C SER A 592 23.30 2.23 9.54
N HIS A 593 24.29 3.12 9.33
CA HIS A 593 25.67 2.83 9.68
C HIS A 593 25.78 2.80 11.21
N ILE A 594 25.76 1.58 11.73
CA ILE A 594 25.67 1.34 13.17
C ILE A 594 26.87 1.92 13.92
N ARG A 595 26.64 2.24 15.20
CA ARG A 595 27.61 3.00 16.03
C ARG A 595 29.00 2.37 16.13
N ALA A 596 29.08 1.05 16.03
CA ALA A 596 30.32 0.31 15.99
C ALA A 596 30.14 -0.98 15.18
N GLU A 597 31.12 -1.30 14.34
CA GLU A 597 31.16 -2.55 13.57
C GLU A 597 32.28 -3.48 14.07
N SER A 598 33.09 -3.01 15.01
CA SER A 598 34.27 -3.71 15.57
C SER A 598 34.13 -3.89 17.08
N SER A 599 35.20 -4.34 17.75
CA SER A 599 35.31 -4.31 19.21
C SER A 599 35.53 -2.90 19.80
N ARG A 600 35.58 -1.85 18.96
CA ARG A 600 35.77 -0.46 19.39
C ARG A 600 34.50 0.13 20.01
N GLY A 601 34.68 0.96 21.03
CA GLY A 601 33.58 1.74 21.62
C GLY A 601 32.56 0.82 22.30
N VAL A 602 31.29 0.91 21.89
CA VAL A 602 30.22 0.05 22.43
C VAL A 602 30.33 -1.41 21.96
N GLY A 603 31.08 -1.67 20.89
CA GLY A 603 31.16 -2.97 20.25
C GLY A 603 29.99 -3.27 19.31
N VAL A 604 30.22 -4.10 18.29
CA VAL A 604 29.22 -4.45 17.25
C VAL A 604 27.92 -5.02 17.83
N HIS A 605 28.03 -5.88 18.84
CA HIS A 605 26.87 -6.49 19.50
C HIS A 605 25.91 -5.47 20.11
N ARG A 606 26.44 -4.43 20.76
CA ARG A 606 25.62 -3.37 21.36
C ARG A 606 25.11 -2.38 20.32
N ALA A 607 25.86 -2.15 19.25
CA ALA A 607 25.40 -1.31 18.14
C ALA A 607 24.22 -1.96 17.40
N VAL A 608 24.19 -3.29 17.28
CA VAL A 608 23.02 -4.03 16.75
C VAL A 608 21.86 -4.00 17.75
N ASP A 609 22.12 -4.15 19.06
CA ASP A 609 21.08 -3.98 20.10
C ASP A 609 20.43 -2.58 20.01
N GLU A 610 21.23 -1.55 19.74
CA GLU A 610 20.74 -0.17 19.57
C GLU A 610 19.80 -0.02 18.37
N VAL A 611 20.08 -0.66 17.22
CA VAL A 611 19.15 -0.67 16.08
C VAL A 611 17.85 -1.38 16.43
N ILE A 612 17.92 -2.51 17.14
CA ILE A 612 16.74 -3.26 17.60
C ILE A 612 15.90 -2.39 18.56
N GLU A 613 16.55 -1.66 19.47
CA GLU A 613 15.90 -0.72 20.38
C GLU A 613 15.21 0.41 19.60
N ILE A 614 15.88 0.99 18.60
CA ILE A 614 15.31 2.05 17.75
C ILE A 614 14.11 1.53 16.96
N ALA A 615 14.24 0.37 16.30
CA ALA A 615 13.17 -0.25 15.52
C ALA A 615 11.92 -0.49 16.39
N ARG A 616 12.12 -1.00 17.61
CA ARG A 616 11.04 -1.25 18.56
C ARG A 616 10.43 0.04 19.10
N GLY A 617 11.26 1.02 19.48
CA GLY A 617 10.82 2.27 20.08
C GLY A 617 10.07 3.18 19.11
N ALA A 618 10.40 3.11 17.81
CA ALA A 618 9.75 3.88 16.76
C ALA A 618 8.68 3.11 15.98
N GLY A 619 8.64 1.78 16.06
CA GLY A 619 7.74 0.95 15.25
C GLY A 619 8.07 1.03 13.75
N ILE A 620 9.35 1.12 13.39
CA ILE A 620 9.82 1.37 12.02
C ILE A 620 10.54 0.15 11.43
N PRO A 621 10.40 -0.11 10.11
CA PRO A 621 11.31 -1.00 9.41
C PRO A 621 12.74 -0.46 9.46
N ALA A 622 13.67 -1.25 9.99
CA ALA A 622 15.07 -0.89 10.14
C ALA A 622 15.95 -1.65 9.16
N HIS A 623 17.00 -1.00 8.67
CA HIS A 623 17.97 -1.51 7.73
C HIS A 623 19.38 -1.26 8.25
N ILE A 624 20.15 -2.31 8.51
CA ILE A 624 21.55 -2.20 8.91
C ILE A 624 22.39 -2.09 7.64
N ALA A 625 22.98 -0.92 7.42
CA ALA A 625 23.83 -0.71 6.26
C ALA A 625 25.08 -1.59 6.32
N HIS A 626 25.48 -2.11 5.16
CA HIS A 626 26.74 -2.83 4.90
C HIS A 626 27.19 -3.75 6.05
N ILE A 627 26.30 -4.61 6.56
CA ILE A 627 26.51 -5.42 7.77
C ILE A 627 27.83 -6.20 7.73
N LYS A 628 28.61 -6.05 8.81
CA LYS A 628 29.93 -6.67 8.94
C LYS A 628 30.36 -6.83 10.40
N VAL A 629 31.32 -7.71 10.62
CA VAL A 629 32.13 -7.77 11.84
C VAL A 629 33.57 -7.39 11.48
N LEU A 630 33.99 -6.22 11.96
CA LEU A 630 35.20 -5.53 11.52
C LEU A 630 36.35 -5.78 12.50
N GLY A 631 37.34 -6.53 12.06
CA GLY A 631 38.65 -6.67 12.71
C GLY A 631 38.81 -7.85 13.66
N LYS A 632 40.07 -8.14 14.01
CA LYS A 632 40.51 -9.36 14.74
C LYS A 632 39.72 -9.66 16.01
N GLY A 633 39.24 -8.62 16.70
CA GLY A 633 38.53 -8.78 17.97
C GLY A 633 37.09 -9.27 17.85
N VAL A 634 36.52 -9.34 16.64
CA VAL A 634 35.13 -9.75 16.39
C VAL A 634 34.98 -10.67 15.16
N TRP A 635 36.07 -11.09 14.52
CA TRP A 635 35.98 -12.09 13.44
C TRP A 635 35.36 -13.38 13.97
N GLY A 636 34.45 -13.97 13.19
CA GLY A 636 33.64 -15.13 13.59
C GLY A 636 32.37 -14.79 14.37
N GLU A 637 32.15 -13.52 14.76
CA GLU A 637 30.95 -13.11 15.49
C GLU A 637 29.72 -12.91 14.60
N SER A 638 29.85 -13.05 13.27
CA SER A 638 28.74 -12.90 12.32
C SER A 638 27.53 -13.76 12.66
N SER A 639 27.74 -15.02 13.05
CA SER A 639 26.66 -15.95 13.46
C SER A 639 25.89 -15.46 14.68
N ASN A 640 26.58 -14.83 15.65
CA ASN A 640 25.93 -14.28 16.84
C ASN A 640 25.09 -13.03 16.49
N ILE A 641 25.58 -12.21 15.56
CA ILE A 641 24.84 -11.04 15.06
C ILE A 641 23.59 -11.50 14.28
N VAL A 642 23.72 -12.50 13.40
CA VAL A 642 22.57 -13.12 12.72
C VAL A 642 21.54 -13.63 13.73
N GLY A 643 21.97 -14.35 14.77
CA GLY A 643 21.08 -14.85 15.81
C GLY A 643 20.28 -13.76 16.52
N LYS A 644 20.90 -12.59 16.79
CA LYS A 644 20.21 -11.42 17.37
C LYS A 644 19.14 -10.86 16.43
N ILE A 645 19.45 -10.71 15.14
CA ILE A 645 18.53 -10.15 14.15
C ILE A 645 17.37 -11.12 13.90
N VAL A 646 17.64 -12.42 13.77
CA VAL A 646 16.62 -13.46 13.62
C VAL A 646 15.66 -13.47 14.81
N ALA A 647 16.18 -13.38 16.04
CA ALA A 647 15.34 -13.30 17.24
C ALA A 647 14.45 -12.04 17.23
N ALA A 648 15.02 -10.87 16.90
CA ALA A 648 14.27 -9.62 16.80
C ALA A 648 13.18 -9.66 15.71
N ARG A 649 13.46 -10.31 14.58
CA ARG A 649 12.48 -10.54 13.50
C ARG A 649 11.37 -11.49 13.92
N ALA A 650 11.69 -12.54 14.68
CA ALA A 650 10.70 -13.45 15.25
C ALA A 650 9.76 -12.74 16.25
N ASP A 651 10.25 -11.68 16.92
CA ASP A 651 9.43 -10.78 17.76
C ASP A 651 8.58 -9.78 16.95
N GLY A 652 8.57 -9.87 15.62
CA GLY A 652 7.75 -9.04 14.73
C GLY A 652 8.42 -7.75 14.25
N LEU A 653 9.70 -7.53 14.53
CA LEU A 653 10.42 -6.35 14.02
C LEU A 653 10.88 -6.57 12.57
N ALA A 654 10.57 -5.62 11.69
CA ALA A 654 11.04 -5.63 10.31
C ALA A 654 12.49 -5.12 10.22
N ILE A 655 13.47 -5.99 10.52
CA ILE A 655 14.90 -5.65 10.46
C ILE A 655 15.56 -6.36 9.28
N THR A 656 16.22 -5.61 8.42
CA THR A 656 16.98 -6.10 7.25
C THR A 656 18.40 -5.55 7.28
N ALA A 657 19.22 -5.96 6.32
CA ALA A 657 20.55 -5.40 6.12
C ALA A 657 20.95 -5.44 4.65
N ASP A 658 22.07 -4.80 4.30
CA ASP A 658 22.74 -5.00 3.02
C ASP A 658 24.21 -5.38 3.23
N GLN A 659 24.85 -5.93 2.19
CA GLN A 659 26.27 -6.28 2.22
C GLN A 659 26.91 -6.23 0.83
N TYR A 660 28.16 -5.74 0.77
CA TYR A 660 29.03 -5.86 -0.38
C TYR A 660 29.96 -7.09 -0.29
N PRO A 661 30.29 -7.78 -1.41
CA PRO A 661 31.03 -9.04 -1.42
C PRO A 661 32.55 -8.85 -1.45
N TRP A 662 33.10 -8.09 -0.49
CA TRP A 662 34.53 -7.79 -0.42
C TRP A 662 35.05 -7.88 1.02
N VAL A 663 36.24 -8.45 1.20
CA VAL A 663 36.92 -8.58 2.51
C VAL A 663 37.49 -7.26 3.06
N ALA A 664 37.29 -6.16 2.34
CA ALA A 664 37.80 -4.85 2.70
C ALA A 664 36.72 -3.78 2.71
N SER A 665 36.80 -2.88 3.70
CA SER A 665 35.98 -1.66 3.77
C SER A 665 36.76 -0.48 3.20
N SER A 666 36.09 0.61 2.82
CA SER A 666 36.75 1.88 2.44
C SER A 666 36.18 3.06 3.22
N THR A 667 37.05 3.95 3.72
CA THR A 667 36.65 5.20 4.38
C THR A 667 37.83 6.19 4.48
N GLN A 668 37.62 7.35 5.10
CA GLN A 668 38.69 8.29 5.43
C GLN A 668 39.64 7.68 6.47
N LEU A 669 40.96 7.82 6.29
CA LEU A 669 41.97 7.26 7.20
C LEU A 669 41.73 7.72 8.65
N LYS A 670 41.40 9.00 8.86
CA LYS A 670 41.06 9.53 10.18
C LYS A 670 39.89 8.77 10.84
N SER A 671 38.85 8.45 10.07
CA SER A 671 37.68 7.71 10.56
C SER A 671 38.04 6.27 10.90
N ALA A 672 38.97 5.68 10.15
CA ALA A 672 39.44 4.32 10.37
C ALA A 672 40.29 4.19 11.64
N VAL A 673 41.25 5.10 11.88
CA VAL A 673 42.30 4.89 12.89
C VAL A 673 42.30 5.88 14.06
N VAL A 674 41.47 6.92 14.06
CA VAL A 674 41.41 7.90 15.18
C VAL A 674 40.12 7.75 15.96
N SER A 675 40.18 7.71 17.30
CA SER A 675 39.00 7.72 18.18
C SER A 675 38.18 9.00 18.07
N LYS A 676 36.84 8.88 18.15
CA LYS A 676 35.92 10.00 17.88
C LYS A 676 36.21 11.25 18.72
N GLN A 677 36.59 11.08 19.99
CA GLN A 677 36.95 12.17 20.89
C GLN A 677 38.12 13.04 20.39
N TYR A 678 39.00 12.47 19.56
CA TYR A 678 40.15 13.16 18.98
C TYR A 678 39.85 13.74 17.58
N GLN A 679 38.74 13.37 16.95
CA GLN A 679 38.31 13.92 15.66
C GLN A 679 37.57 15.25 15.79
N LEU A 680 37.09 15.61 16.99
CA LEU A 680 36.45 16.91 17.26
C LEU A 680 37.40 18.08 16.95
N GLY A 681 36.86 19.13 16.32
CA GLY A 681 37.60 20.32 15.92
C GLY A 681 38.35 20.19 14.58
N GLY A 682 38.18 19.07 13.86
CA GLY A 682 38.74 18.88 12.53
C GLY A 682 40.26 18.67 12.52
N ILE A 683 40.87 18.86 11.34
CA ILE A 683 42.30 18.60 11.11
C ILE A 683 43.18 19.56 11.93
N GLU A 684 42.79 20.83 12.07
CA GLU A 684 43.60 21.81 12.83
C GLU A 684 43.72 21.43 14.31
N ALA A 685 42.61 21.06 14.94
CA ALA A 685 42.65 20.58 16.32
C ALA A 685 43.47 19.28 16.46
N LEU A 686 43.49 18.42 15.43
CA LEU A 686 44.35 17.25 15.41
C LEU A 686 45.83 17.63 15.30
N ARG A 687 46.20 18.61 14.46
CA ARG A 687 47.56 19.17 14.35
C ARG A 687 48.03 19.77 15.68
N GLU A 688 47.16 20.51 16.36
CA GLU A 688 47.44 21.06 17.70
C GLU A 688 47.73 19.95 18.72
N ARG A 689 46.89 18.91 18.77
CA ARG A 689 47.08 17.74 19.65
C ARG A 689 48.39 17.01 19.36
N LEU A 690 48.79 16.92 18.10
CA LEU A 690 50.06 16.28 17.69
C LEU A 690 51.30 17.14 18.00
N SER A 691 51.12 18.45 18.22
CA SER A 691 52.20 19.39 18.56
C SER A 691 52.46 19.46 20.08
N ASP A 692 51.46 19.09 20.90
CA ASP A 692 51.56 18.96 22.36
C ASP A 692 52.14 17.59 22.74
N SER A 693 53.31 17.56 23.41
CA SER A 693 54.04 16.32 23.69
C SER A 693 53.27 15.31 24.53
N GLY A 694 52.41 15.76 25.46
CA GLY A 694 51.59 14.89 26.29
C GLY A 694 50.41 14.31 25.53
N LYS A 695 49.70 15.14 24.76
CA LYS A 695 48.55 14.70 23.95
C LYS A 695 48.97 13.84 22.76
N ARG A 696 50.16 14.11 22.19
CA ARG A 696 50.72 13.36 21.07
C ARG A 696 50.90 11.88 21.41
N ALA A 697 51.49 11.57 22.56
CA ALA A 697 51.74 10.18 22.96
C ALA A 697 50.43 9.38 23.04
N THR A 698 49.41 9.93 23.72
CA THR A 698 48.09 9.31 23.83
C THR A 698 47.39 9.16 22.48
N LEU A 699 47.49 10.16 21.61
CA LEU A 699 46.89 10.09 20.28
C LEU A 699 47.56 9.06 19.38
N LEU A 700 48.90 8.96 19.40
CA LEU A 700 49.63 7.95 18.65
C LEU A 700 49.36 6.53 19.17
N GLU A 701 49.19 6.36 20.49
CA GLU A 701 48.77 5.09 21.09
C GLU A 701 47.35 4.68 20.64
N ASP A 702 46.40 5.62 20.67
CA ASP A 702 45.05 5.40 20.13
C ASP A 702 45.11 4.96 18.65
N ILE A 703 45.89 5.67 17.82
CA ILE A 703 46.07 5.32 16.42
C ILE A 703 46.67 3.91 16.27
N ALA A 704 47.69 3.56 17.05
CA ALA A 704 48.32 2.24 17.01
C ALA A 704 47.33 1.11 17.36
N ILE A 705 46.52 1.28 18.41
CA ILE A 705 45.50 0.31 18.81
C ILE A 705 44.46 0.11 17.68
N ASN A 706 44.03 1.20 17.04
CA ASN A 706 43.05 1.11 15.96
C ASN A 706 43.64 0.49 14.68
N ILE A 707 44.94 0.70 14.41
CA ILE A 707 45.65 0.01 13.31
C ILE A 707 45.69 -1.50 13.58
N ASP A 708 46.08 -1.93 14.79
CA ASP A 708 46.15 -3.36 15.11
C ASP A 708 44.77 -4.05 15.06
N ARG A 709 43.72 -3.38 15.57
CA ARG A 709 42.33 -3.87 15.49
C ARG A 709 41.91 -4.21 14.06
N ARG A 710 42.41 -3.45 13.08
CA ARG A 710 42.11 -3.60 11.65
C ARG A 710 42.99 -4.62 10.91
N GLY A 711 43.82 -5.38 11.62
CA GLY A 711 44.72 -6.35 11.02
C GLY A 711 46.20 -6.00 11.16
N GLY A 712 46.51 -4.74 11.47
CA GLY A 712 47.86 -4.19 11.41
C GLY A 712 48.05 -3.23 10.23
N PRO A 713 49.23 -2.59 10.11
CA PRO A 713 49.48 -1.57 9.10
C PRO A 713 49.53 -2.13 7.66
N ASN A 714 49.89 -3.40 7.48
CA ASN A 714 49.85 -4.09 6.19
C ASN A 714 48.41 -4.32 5.69
N SER A 715 47.39 -4.23 6.55
CA SER A 715 45.97 -4.33 6.15
C SER A 715 45.37 -3.00 5.68
N LEU A 716 46.15 -1.92 5.64
CA LEU A 716 45.68 -0.57 5.31
C LEU A 716 46.34 -0.10 4.02
N LEU A 717 45.60 -0.13 2.91
CA LEU A 717 46.03 0.35 1.59
C LEU A 717 45.52 1.79 1.38
N LEU A 718 46.43 2.71 1.10
CA LEU A 718 46.09 4.10 0.82
C LEU A 718 45.73 4.25 -0.65
N VAL A 719 44.59 4.84 -0.95
CA VAL A 719 44.04 4.90 -2.32
C VAL A 719 43.84 6.32 -2.83
N GLU A 720 43.74 7.29 -1.93
CA GLU A 720 43.79 8.72 -2.24
C GLU A 720 44.58 9.40 -1.13
N THR A 721 45.61 10.16 -1.49
CA THR A 721 46.46 10.88 -0.55
C THR A 721 46.78 12.27 -1.10
N GLU A 722 46.93 13.25 -0.21
CA GLU A 722 47.32 14.63 -0.58
C GLU A 722 48.59 14.65 -1.44
N ASP A 723 49.59 13.84 -1.04
CA ASP A 723 50.73 13.52 -1.87
C ASP A 723 50.46 12.19 -2.62
N PRO A 724 50.28 12.22 -3.95
CA PRO A 724 49.94 11.02 -4.73
C PRO A 724 51.00 9.91 -4.65
N GLN A 725 52.24 10.19 -4.23
CA GLN A 725 53.28 9.17 -4.11
C GLN A 725 52.92 8.06 -3.11
N TRP A 726 52.05 8.36 -2.14
CA TRP A 726 51.59 7.41 -1.12
C TRP A 726 50.38 6.58 -1.57
N SER A 727 49.70 6.99 -2.64
CA SER A 727 48.57 6.25 -3.19
C SER A 727 49.03 4.95 -3.84
N GLY A 728 48.29 3.86 -3.59
CA GLY A 728 48.66 2.50 -3.97
C GLY A 728 49.61 1.79 -3.00
N LEU A 729 50.09 2.46 -1.95
CA LEU A 729 50.97 1.87 -0.95
C LEU A 729 50.21 1.47 0.32
N ARG A 730 50.69 0.41 0.98
CA ARG A 730 50.21 0.01 2.31
C ARG A 730 50.89 0.85 3.39
N LEU A 731 50.22 1.04 4.52
CA LEU A 731 50.70 1.93 5.60
C LEU A 731 52.06 1.50 6.17
N ASP A 732 52.37 0.21 6.20
CA ASP A 732 53.67 -0.32 6.61
C ASP A 732 54.80 0.08 5.65
N ALA A 733 54.56 0.01 4.34
CA ALA A 733 55.51 0.48 3.33
C ALA A 733 55.74 2.00 3.42
N ILE A 734 54.68 2.78 3.64
CA ILE A 734 54.78 4.23 3.85
C ILE A 734 55.58 4.53 5.13
N ALA A 735 55.29 3.84 6.23
CA ALA A 735 56.00 3.99 7.49
C ALA A 735 57.50 3.67 7.36
N ALA A 736 57.84 2.61 6.61
CA ALA A 736 59.22 2.24 6.31
C ALA A 736 59.93 3.31 5.46
N ALA A 737 59.26 3.84 4.42
CA ALA A 737 59.80 4.91 3.57
C ALA A 737 60.06 6.20 4.36
N LEU A 738 59.12 6.56 5.25
CA LEU A 738 59.24 7.72 6.14
C LEU A 738 60.17 7.49 7.35
N LYS A 739 60.62 6.25 7.58
CA LYS A 739 61.43 5.82 8.74
C LYS A 739 60.79 6.17 10.08
N VAL A 740 59.48 5.95 10.19
CA VAL A 740 58.70 6.19 11.41
C VAL A 740 57.81 4.98 11.75
N GLN A 741 57.19 5.00 12.93
CA GLN A 741 56.19 3.99 13.29
C GLN A 741 54.90 4.17 12.48
N PRO A 742 54.11 3.12 12.22
CA PRO A 742 52.88 3.22 11.44
C PRO A 742 51.86 4.23 11.98
N ALA A 743 51.75 4.37 13.30
CA ALA A 743 50.87 5.38 13.91
C ALA A 743 51.31 6.82 13.59
N GLU A 744 52.62 7.05 13.54
CA GLU A 744 53.21 8.34 13.15
C GLU A 744 52.98 8.62 11.67
N ALA A 745 53.18 7.62 10.80
CA ALA A 745 52.90 7.74 9.37
C ALA A 745 51.41 8.07 9.12
N ALA A 746 50.50 7.37 9.79
CA ALA A 746 49.07 7.64 9.69
C ALA A 746 48.72 9.05 10.19
N ALA A 747 49.29 9.48 11.32
CA ALA A 747 49.08 10.83 11.83
C ALA A 747 49.51 11.90 10.82
N ARG A 748 50.67 11.72 10.17
CA ARG A 748 51.16 12.63 9.12
C ARG A 748 50.19 12.72 7.94
N LEU A 749 49.84 11.58 7.35
CA LEU A 749 48.90 11.52 6.22
C LEU A 749 47.56 12.19 6.55
N ILE A 750 47.01 11.97 7.75
CA ILE A 750 45.77 12.61 8.19
C ILE A 750 45.94 14.14 8.29
N THR A 751 47.09 14.61 8.76
CA THR A 751 47.34 16.05 8.91
C THR A 751 47.77 16.74 7.63
N GLU A 752 48.20 16.01 6.60
CA GLU A 752 48.55 16.58 5.30
C GLU A 752 47.29 17.03 4.54
N GLY A 753 46.20 16.26 4.62
CA GLY A 753 44.93 16.63 3.99
C GLY A 753 44.12 15.41 3.60
N GLN A 754 43.95 15.20 2.30
CA GLN A 754 43.21 14.05 1.77
C GLN A 754 43.94 12.74 2.14
N ALA A 755 43.21 11.79 2.75
CA ALA A 755 43.73 10.46 3.05
C ALA A 755 42.58 9.44 3.13
N ARG A 756 42.42 8.63 2.09
CA ARG A 756 41.44 7.53 2.02
C ARG A 756 42.14 6.18 2.12
N VAL A 757 41.51 5.25 2.82
CA VAL A 757 42.07 3.93 3.10
C VAL A 757 41.08 2.82 2.74
N VAL A 758 41.59 1.80 2.06
CA VAL A 758 41.00 0.48 1.94
C VAL A 758 41.56 -0.39 3.06
N SER A 759 40.68 -0.94 3.90
CA SER A 759 41.04 -1.68 5.10
C SER A 759 40.59 -3.13 4.99
N PHE A 760 41.54 -4.05 4.83
CA PHE A 760 41.33 -5.50 4.76
C PHE A 760 41.05 -6.06 6.15
N ASN A 761 39.79 -5.97 6.57
CA ASN A 761 39.39 -6.11 7.98
C ASN A 761 38.20 -7.05 8.20
N MET A 762 37.78 -7.78 7.17
CA MET A 762 36.72 -8.79 7.25
C MET A 762 37.27 -10.15 6.82
N THR A 763 36.55 -11.21 7.17
CA THR A 763 36.86 -12.58 6.72
C THR A 763 35.83 -13.03 5.68
N GLU A 764 36.25 -13.95 4.84
CA GLU A 764 35.38 -14.56 3.82
C GLU A 764 34.21 -15.33 4.44
N ASP A 765 34.45 -16.02 5.57
CA ASP A 765 33.45 -16.82 6.26
C ASP A 765 32.36 -15.94 6.92
N ASP A 766 32.74 -14.79 7.48
CA ASP A 766 31.78 -13.83 8.03
C ASP A 766 30.91 -13.22 6.92
N ILE A 767 31.50 -12.93 5.76
CA ILE A 767 30.74 -12.45 4.58
C ILE A 767 29.73 -13.50 4.16
N LYS A 768 30.16 -14.75 3.96
CA LYS A 768 29.26 -15.86 3.58
C LYS A 768 28.14 -16.09 4.60
N THR A 769 28.42 -15.89 5.89
CA THR A 769 27.43 -16.05 6.95
C THR A 769 26.29 -15.05 6.80
N PHE A 770 26.59 -13.76 6.63
CA PHE A 770 25.55 -12.75 6.39
C PHE A 770 24.90 -12.91 5.02
N MET A 771 25.68 -13.17 3.97
CA MET A 771 25.21 -13.19 2.59
C MET A 771 24.09 -14.22 2.33
N LYS A 772 24.08 -15.33 3.08
CA LYS A 772 23.07 -16.40 2.96
C LYS A 772 21.73 -16.05 3.59
N GLU A 773 21.67 -15.00 4.38
CA GLU A 773 20.44 -14.63 5.06
C GLU A 773 19.44 -13.97 4.09
N PRO A 774 18.16 -14.41 4.07
CA PRO A 774 17.18 -13.94 3.10
C PRO A 774 16.74 -12.48 3.30
N TRP A 775 17.20 -11.85 4.39
CA TRP A 775 16.95 -10.45 4.74
C TRP A 775 18.19 -9.56 4.51
N VAL A 776 19.24 -10.09 3.86
CA VAL A 776 20.46 -9.35 3.48
C VAL A 776 20.48 -9.07 1.98
N ALA A 777 20.30 -7.81 1.63
CA ALA A 777 20.39 -7.31 0.26
C ALA A 777 21.84 -7.20 -0.24
N THR A 778 22.01 -7.22 -1.56
CA THR A 778 23.30 -6.87 -2.19
C THR A 778 23.44 -5.35 -2.28
N SER A 779 24.61 -4.83 -1.98
CA SER A 779 24.95 -3.42 -2.21
C SER A 779 26.39 -3.24 -2.72
N SER A 780 26.70 -2.06 -3.24
CA SER A 780 28.09 -1.71 -3.59
C SER A 780 28.84 -1.00 -2.48
N ASP A 781 28.18 -0.10 -1.74
CA ASP A 781 28.84 0.94 -0.93
C ASP A 781 29.93 1.69 -1.73
N GLY A 782 29.66 1.89 -3.03
CA GLY A 782 30.63 2.37 -4.00
C GLY A 782 31.26 3.71 -3.61
N THR A 783 32.58 3.74 -3.46
CA THR A 783 33.40 4.95 -3.29
C THR A 783 34.68 4.82 -4.11
N ASP A 784 35.27 5.96 -4.46
CA ASP A 784 36.49 5.99 -5.25
C ASP A 784 37.66 5.32 -4.52
N GLY A 785 38.52 4.66 -5.30
CA GLY A 785 39.65 3.88 -4.79
C GLY A 785 39.34 2.43 -4.41
N HIS A 786 38.07 1.97 -4.43
CA HIS A 786 37.71 0.59 -4.06
C HIS A 786 36.94 -0.13 -5.19
N PRO A 787 37.30 -1.38 -5.57
CA PRO A 787 36.70 -2.09 -6.71
C PRO A 787 35.18 -2.34 -6.56
N ARG A 788 34.67 -2.38 -5.32
CA ARG A 788 33.23 -2.45 -5.01
C ARG A 788 32.36 -1.44 -5.77
N LYS A 789 32.86 -0.23 -6.12
CA LYS A 789 32.10 0.76 -6.91
C LYS A 789 31.80 0.26 -8.34
N PHE A 790 32.59 -0.67 -8.85
CA PHE A 790 32.55 -1.12 -10.25
C PHE A 790 32.18 -2.60 -10.42
N GLY A 791 32.21 -3.41 -9.36
CA GLY A 791 32.13 -4.85 -9.51
C GLY A 791 31.45 -5.63 -8.38
N SER A 792 30.69 -5.02 -7.48
CA SER A 792 30.04 -5.76 -6.39
C SER A 792 29.01 -6.78 -6.85
N PHE A 793 28.06 -6.42 -7.72
CA PHE A 793 27.06 -7.40 -8.18
C PHE A 793 27.68 -8.54 -9.01
N PRO A 794 28.59 -8.26 -9.97
CA PRO A 794 29.31 -9.30 -10.70
C PRO A 794 30.21 -10.15 -9.82
N ARG A 795 30.89 -9.57 -8.82
CA ARG A 795 31.69 -10.29 -7.82
C ARG A 795 30.85 -11.25 -6.99
N LYS A 796 29.66 -10.81 -6.58
CA LYS A 796 28.73 -11.67 -5.83
C LYS A 796 28.33 -12.87 -6.68
N TYR A 797 27.99 -12.63 -7.95
CA TYR A 797 27.67 -13.69 -8.89
C TYR A 797 28.85 -14.64 -9.15
N SER A 798 30.00 -14.11 -9.59
CA SER A 798 31.15 -14.91 -9.98
C SER A 798 31.63 -15.78 -8.82
N ALA A 799 31.85 -15.20 -7.64
CA ALA A 799 32.45 -15.91 -6.51
C ALA A 799 31.49 -16.80 -5.73
N TYR A 800 30.22 -16.40 -5.60
CA TYR A 800 29.28 -17.03 -4.67
C TYR A 800 28.12 -17.77 -5.35
N VAL A 801 27.97 -17.64 -6.67
CA VAL A 801 26.95 -18.37 -7.45
C VAL A 801 27.60 -19.25 -8.51
N ARG A 802 28.54 -18.72 -9.30
CA ARG A 802 29.16 -19.46 -10.41
C ARG A 802 30.32 -20.34 -9.96
N ASP A 803 31.24 -19.77 -9.17
CA ASP A 803 32.49 -20.43 -8.78
C ASP A 803 32.37 -21.12 -7.41
N SER A 804 31.23 -20.97 -6.71
CA SER A 804 30.86 -21.76 -5.53
C SER A 804 29.35 -21.87 -5.37
N ASP A 805 28.89 -22.91 -4.65
CA ASP A 805 27.47 -23.13 -4.33
C ASP A 805 27.03 -22.37 -3.06
N THR A 806 27.54 -21.15 -2.83
CA THR A 806 27.20 -20.38 -1.63
C THR A 806 25.76 -19.85 -1.71
N LEU A 807 25.34 -19.41 -2.90
CA LEU A 807 24.01 -18.94 -3.25
C LEU A 807 23.55 -19.58 -4.56
N SER A 808 22.27 -19.85 -4.67
CA SER A 808 21.62 -20.09 -5.96
C SER A 808 21.49 -18.81 -6.78
N LEU A 809 21.27 -18.97 -8.09
CA LEU A 809 20.98 -17.84 -8.99
C LEU A 809 19.73 -17.06 -8.52
N ALA A 810 18.68 -17.76 -8.08
CA ALA A 810 17.45 -17.14 -7.60
C ALA A 810 17.68 -16.29 -6.35
N GLU A 811 18.46 -16.78 -5.38
CA GLU A 811 18.81 -16.02 -4.18
C GLU A 811 19.65 -14.77 -4.51
N PHE A 812 20.61 -14.89 -5.44
CA PHE A 812 21.40 -13.74 -5.89
C PHE A 812 20.54 -12.66 -6.55
N ILE A 813 19.65 -13.04 -7.48
CA ILE A 813 18.77 -12.08 -8.17
C ILE A 813 17.79 -11.46 -7.18
N ARG A 814 17.17 -12.26 -6.30
CA ARG A 814 16.28 -11.78 -5.23
C ARG A 814 16.96 -10.75 -4.35
N ALA A 815 18.16 -11.04 -3.83
CA ALA A 815 18.93 -10.13 -2.99
C ALA A 815 19.36 -8.84 -3.71
N SER A 816 19.37 -8.84 -5.04
CA SER A 816 19.84 -7.72 -5.87
C SER A 816 18.71 -6.92 -6.53
N SER A 817 17.45 -7.38 -6.44
CA SER A 817 16.29 -6.75 -7.09
C SER A 817 15.07 -6.68 -6.16
N GLY A 818 14.28 -7.76 -6.08
CA GLY A 818 13.02 -7.77 -5.34
C GLY A 818 13.18 -7.46 -3.85
N LEU A 819 14.24 -7.94 -3.19
CA LEU A 819 14.45 -7.69 -1.76
C LEU A 819 14.71 -6.18 -1.50
N PRO A 820 15.64 -5.50 -2.19
CA PRO A 820 15.74 -4.05 -2.14
C PRO A 820 14.43 -3.32 -2.43
N ALA A 821 13.64 -3.77 -3.41
CA ALA A 821 12.34 -3.16 -3.72
C ALA A 821 11.37 -3.27 -2.54
N ASP A 822 11.29 -4.44 -1.89
CA ASP A 822 10.46 -4.65 -0.70
C ASP A 822 10.93 -3.80 0.49
N ILE A 823 12.26 -3.70 0.70
CA ILE A 823 12.83 -2.88 1.78
C ILE A 823 12.43 -1.42 1.57
N LEU A 824 12.48 -0.93 0.33
CA LEU A 824 12.17 0.47 0.01
C LEU A 824 10.66 0.73 -0.21
N GLY A 825 9.82 -0.31 -0.25
CA GLY A 825 8.39 -0.21 -0.51
C GLY A 825 8.03 0.08 -1.98
N LEU A 826 8.91 -0.24 -2.93
CA LEU A 826 8.68 0.00 -4.36
C LEU A 826 7.72 -1.03 -4.95
N ARG A 827 6.59 -0.58 -5.50
CA ARG A 827 5.52 -1.46 -6.02
C ARG A 827 5.59 -1.72 -7.53
N ASP A 828 6.36 -0.93 -8.26
CA ASP A 828 6.37 -0.89 -9.73
C ASP A 828 7.69 -1.39 -10.34
N ARG A 829 8.64 -1.85 -9.52
CA ARG A 829 10.00 -2.28 -9.90
C ARG A 829 10.49 -3.43 -9.03
N GLY A 830 11.61 -4.04 -9.42
CA GLY A 830 12.29 -5.08 -8.65
C GLY A 830 11.82 -6.50 -8.94
N TYR A 831 10.80 -6.66 -9.78
CA TYR A 831 10.31 -7.97 -10.22
C TYR A 831 10.03 -8.01 -11.72
N LEU A 832 10.03 -9.21 -12.30
CA LEU A 832 9.52 -9.44 -13.65
C LEU A 832 8.04 -9.83 -13.54
N ALA A 833 7.16 -8.83 -13.50
CA ALA A 833 5.72 -9.02 -13.48
C ALA A 833 5.02 -8.06 -14.45
N THR A 834 3.89 -8.50 -15.01
CA THR A 834 3.12 -7.69 -15.96
C THR A 834 2.67 -6.38 -15.33
N GLY A 835 2.80 -5.27 -16.06
CA GLY A 835 2.42 -3.93 -15.62
C GLY A 835 3.54 -3.14 -14.92
N MET A 836 4.59 -3.81 -14.44
CA MET A 836 5.75 -3.15 -13.84
C MET A 836 6.55 -2.33 -14.86
N ILE A 837 7.30 -1.34 -14.39
CA ILE A 837 8.20 -0.55 -15.24
C ILE A 837 9.32 -1.47 -15.76
N ALA A 838 9.63 -1.36 -17.05
CA ALA A 838 10.60 -2.21 -17.71
C ALA A 838 12.06 -1.80 -17.40
N ASP A 839 12.47 -2.01 -16.16
CA ASP A 839 13.86 -2.14 -15.77
C ASP A 839 14.26 -3.62 -15.90
N VAL A 840 14.83 -4.00 -17.05
CA VAL A 840 15.06 -5.40 -17.43
C VAL A 840 16.52 -5.64 -17.71
N LEU A 841 17.08 -6.67 -17.10
CA LEU A 841 18.47 -7.06 -17.21
C LEU A 841 18.59 -8.40 -17.93
N VAL A 842 19.40 -8.47 -18.99
CA VAL A 842 19.82 -9.70 -19.65
C VAL A 842 21.30 -9.91 -19.40
N LEU A 843 21.64 -11.00 -18.72
CA LEU A 843 23.01 -11.38 -18.36
C LEU A 843 23.48 -12.58 -19.18
N ASP A 844 24.74 -12.51 -19.61
CA ASP A 844 25.48 -13.68 -20.05
C ASP A 844 26.15 -14.35 -18.83
N PRO A 845 25.60 -15.48 -18.33
CA PRO A 845 26.12 -16.12 -17.12
C PRO A 845 27.59 -16.58 -17.25
N LYS A 846 28.10 -16.77 -18.47
CA LYS A 846 29.50 -17.18 -18.69
C LYS A 846 30.47 -16.01 -18.65
N ARG A 847 30.01 -14.81 -19.02
CA ARG A 847 30.84 -13.60 -19.12
C ARG A 847 30.61 -12.60 -17.98
N TYR A 848 29.56 -12.79 -17.18
CA TYR A 848 29.23 -11.88 -16.09
C TYR A 848 30.26 -11.97 -14.97
N GLN A 849 31.09 -10.92 -14.84
CA GLN A 849 32.20 -10.86 -13.90
C GLN A 849 32.65 -9.43 -13.62
N GLU A 850 33.27 -9.25 -12.45
CA GLU A 850 34.00 -8.07 -12.06
C GLU A 850 35.35 -8.02 -12.77
N ASN A 851 35.70 -6.86 -13.34
CA ASN A 851 37.06 -6.62 -13.87
C ASN A 851 37.89 -5.72 -12.94
N ALA A 852 37.22 -5.04 -12.00
CA ALA A 852 37.87 -4.18 -11.03
C ALA A 852 38.61 -5.00 -9.97
N SER A 853 39.80 -4.53 -9.59
CA SER A 853 40.62 -5.11 -8.52
C SER A 853 41.10 -4.00 -7.58
N PHE A 854 41.75 -4.36 -6.46
CA PHE A 854 42.36 -3.34 -5.58
C PHE A 854 43.49 -2.55 -6.25
N ALA A 855 44.12 -3.10 -7.30
CA ALA A 855 45.16 -2.40 -8.06
C ALA A 855 44.57 -1.50 -9.15
N GLU A 856 43.47 -1.94 -9.78
CA GLU A 856 42.76 -1.22 -10.85
C GLU A 856 41.26 -1.21 -10.51
N TRP A 857 40.86 -0.27 -9.67
CA TRP A 857 39.54 -0.28 -9.03
C TRP A 857 38.41 0.26 -9.91
N ASP A 858 38.74 0.93 -11.01
CA ASP A 858 37.84 1.68 -11.89
C ASP A 858 37.51 0.95 -13.21
N ARG A 859 37.81 -0.35 -13.30
CA ARG A 859 37.50 -1.17 -14.47
C ARG A 859 36.02 -1.55 -14.49
N LEU A 860 35.31 -1.13 -15.54
CA LEU A 860 33.91 -1.50 -15.79
C LEU A 860 33.73 -3.03 -15.85
N SER A 861 32.59 -3.51 -15.37
CA SER A 861 32.27 -4.94 -15.37
C SER A 861 31.81 -5.44 -16.76
N SER A 862 31.86 -6.75 -16.94
CA SER A 862 31.50 -7.43 -18.19
C SER A 862 30.27 -8.32 -18.02
N GLY A 863 29.61 -8.67 -19.13
CA GLY A 863 28.59 -9.72 -19.19
C GLY A 863 27.13 -9.28 -19.05
N VAL A 864 26.88 -7.99 -18.84
CA VAL A 864 25.55 -7.40 -19.10
C VAL A 864 25.37 -7.28 -20.60
N GLU A 865 24.45 -8.05 -21.17
CA GLU A 865 24.19 -8.07 -22.61
C GLU A 865 23.17 -7.01 -23.00
N HIS A 866 22.09 -6.93 -22.24
CA HIS A 866 21.11 -5.85 -22.34
C HIS A 866 20.74 -5.36 -20.95
N LEU A 867 20.55 -4.05 -20.82
CA LEU A 867 19.93 -3.44 -19.64
C LEU A 867 18.97 -2.38 -20.14
N LEU A 868 17.70 -2.51 -19.76
CA LEU A 868 16.70 -1.49 -19.94
C LEU A 868 16.53 -0.72 -18.64
N VAL A 869 16.39 0.60 -18.77
CA VAL A 869 15.98 1.50 -17.70
C VAL A 869 14.76 2.24 -18.22
N ASN A 870 13.64 2.13 -17.52
CA ASN A 870 12.34 2.71 -17.92
C ASN A 870 11.94 2.31 -19.36
N GLY A 871 12.14 1.04 -19.71
CA GLY A 871 11.75 0.46 -21.01
C GLY A 871 12.66 0.82 -22.18
N ARG A 872 13.81 1.47 -21.94
CA ARG A 872 14.76 1.85 -22.99
C ARG A 872 16.15 1.30 -22.72
N PHE A 873 16.87 0.90 -23.76
CA PHE A 873 18.21 0.34 -23.62
C PHE A 873 19.20 1.35 -23.05
N ALA A 874 19.67 1.10 -21.83
CA ALA A 874 20.87 1.69 -21.26
C ALA A 874 22.12 0.92 -21.73
N ILE A 875 22.03 -0.40 -21.87
CA ILE A 875 23.04 -1.27 -22.52
C ILE A 875 22.33 -2.09 -23.59
N LYS A 876 22.89 -2.15 -24.79
CA LYS A 876 22.40 -3.00 -25.88
C LYS A 876 23.56 -3.73 -26.54
N ASP A 877 23.43 -5.04 -26.74
CA ASP A 877 24.46 -5.89 -27.36
C ASP A 877 25.83 -5.78 -26.65
N GLY A 878 25.80 -5.60 -25.32
CA GLY A 878 26.99 -5.39 -24.48
C GLY A 878 27.61 -4.00 -24.56
N VAL A 879 27.00 -3.05 -25.27
CA VAL A 879 27.49 -1.67 -25.43
C VAL A 879 26.66 -0.71 -24.59
N VAL A 880 27.32 0.07 -23.73
CA VAL A 880 26.69 1.15 -22.95
C VAL A 880 26.26 2.27 -23.90
N THR A 881 24.96 2.55 -23.94
CA THR A 881 24.41 3.69 -24.68
C THR A 881 24.76 5.00 -23.97
N GLN A 882 24.75 6.13 -24.69
CA GLN A 882 24.98 7.45 -24.10
C GLN A 882 23.68 8.09 -23.57
N LEU A 883 22.65 7.28 -23.31
CA LEU A 883 21.34 7.75 -22.85
C LEU A 883 21.29 7.82 -21.32
N ARG A 884 20.74 8.91 -20.80
CA ARG A 884 20.47 9.12 -19.37
C ARG A 884 18.99 8.92 -19.11
N LEU A 885 18.64 7.66 -18.85
CA LEU A 885 17.25 7.18 -18.83
C LEU A 885 16.62 7.14 -17.44
N GLY A 886 17.41 7.40 -16.41
CA GLY A 886 16.99 7.39 -15.02
C GLY A 886 15.97 8.46 -14.68
N GLN A 887 15.14 8.15 -13.69
CA GLN A 887 14.13 9.05 -13.13
C GLN A 887 14.26 9.13 -11.59
N PRO A 888 13.75 10.21 -10.96
CA PRO A 888 13.60 10.23 -9.52
C PRO A 888 12.62 9.13 -9.10
N VAL A 889 13.01 8.33 -8.11
CA VAL A 889 12.14 7.36 -7.46
C VAL A 889 11.70 7.98 -6.14
N THR A 890 10.40 8.19 -6.00
CA THR A 890 9.76 8.73 -4.79
C THR A 890 8.93 7.65 -4.13
N ARG A 891 8.81 7.73 -2.81
CA ARG A 891 8.02 6.80 -2.00
C ARG A 891 6.53 6.81 -2.37
#